data_AF-A0ABC9FRZ0-F1
#
_entry.id   AF-A0ABC9FRZ0-F1
#
_cell.length_a   1.000
_cell.length_b   1.000
_cell.length_c   1.000
_cell.angle_alpha   90.00
_cell.angle_beta   90.00
_cell.angle_gamma   90.00
#
_symmetry.space_group_name_H-M   'P 1'
#
loop_
_entity.id
_entity.type
_entity.pdbx_description
1 polymer ?
#
loop_
_entity_poly.entity_id
_entity_poly.type
_entity_poly.pdbx_seq_one_letter_code
_entity_poly.pdbx_strand_id
1 'polypeptide(L)'
;MGVPDLLPEGRLNIIILCMALVYKAMSGLGTLATVWATVVLLGGFSTLVKQTDFWYITIIAFLQTIGIFGGYEDPAHQFFMRAPDALRKKKYLLDKEHGVSWRRRHVEEPQQIGDKKRAASRRKDDNVHFCGMDAFSTWFGTTMQLGLKLTQLAAVSTCMALSCKRLIKQDYVDEQYLQHDDHRNIKRSLNIFYVLVLAQGTIFTLMLLNPLMRKQIIELRRQYMLYSPSGHDIVYRYKNDNYMEFIMGNVRPTLNMDLVKFAKNLVVSSTIDDQLLGVRTIDYILRSFIDDKTKNQVLARLQASLDPEATSTLVSMLGLTINITEEEDIRGHAARLVLKLAPGLLVECFPTILHLISSLLSTEKEMRDMDLVWFGLRILDKLTDNPENCRQAKDSDDLLSKIICLTNLCSHATMGGRSSESWMEEEVLPLLLREEEIPTSYRQKIDEEIIVGISLNVLRKLVAAPGEAGKDLRRKTIESVHFNGSTRIISAHAEAARVISCLALDDKQRAEIGRSPEIIKNLKNCLLLKTPHMNMPKVAAKLLLLEYASSEQLHEIQLLEKYIMENQAVLPSVLTILEELDLEYLDEPRWVNRIIQRLDLEDFLSVPRVNTAEAAAQALVMLSTGFNGCQENIEAILEDLHVEELQVVVNMLFAEYGEKRRSTEVSLEQYNLGTKMLQTIKKIVCTEDRKIINNMIAKLLQNLRGYRGTRCFDPHMHIIDAALPEVLTSIIHEVVRLENAESTSENIAHSNKELRIKQGKLLEGLISLAVKICTSMNNASNVIKTLESPNVTVCTLVQKLKKVLEVYKSPGTAYPGIRKSTIELMTWMIRNNSNYIEILLQCGVYEQLEEVAKTARELEKFELFYCDVGVGHHETPIYSLARELRDQLSLSPKFQERSHCYKEHASSITVLIA
;
A
#
# COMPACT_ATOMS: atom_id res chain seq x y z
N MET A 1 11.49 -30.41 -22.23
CA MET A 1 10.44 -30.56 -21.20
C MET A 1 11.04 -30.17 -19.87
N GLY A 2 10.72 -28.99 -19.36
CA GLY A 2 11.15 -28.56 -18.04
C GLY A 2 10.47 -29.42 -16.98
N VAL A 3 11.24 -29.99 -16.06
CA VAL A 3 10.70 -30.57 -14.84
C VAL A 3 9.94 -29.45 -14.14
N PRO A 4 8.64 -29.59 -13.81
CA PRO A 4 7.94 -28.55 -13.07
C PRO A 4 8.69 -28.31 -11.77
N ASP A 5 8.97 -27.04 -11.45
CA ASP A 5 9.65 -26.62 -10.23
C ASP A 5 9.00 -27.30 -9.03
N LEU A 6 9.61 -28.39 -8.57
CA LEU A 6 9.14 -29.11 -7.41
C LEU A 6 9.43 -28.18 -6.23
N LEU A 7 8.36 -27.68 -5.61
CA LEU A 7 8.41 -26.93 -4.36
C LEU A 7 9.38 -27.61 -3.38
N PRO A 8 10.19 -26.87 -2.60
CA PRO A 8 11.20 -27.46 -1.72
C PRO A 8 10.63 -28.51 -0.76
N GLU A 9 9.36 -28.35 -0.37
CA GLU A 9 8.59 -29.30 0.43
C GLU A 9 8.41 -30.65 -0.26
N GLY A 10 8.30 -30.70 -1.60
CA GLY A 10 8.12 -31.95 -2.33
C GLY A 10 9.28 -32.93 -2.14
N ARG A 11 10.54 -32.43 -2.16
CA ARG A 11 11.72 -33.25 -1.85
C ARG A 11 11.75 -33.66 -0.39
N LEU A 12 11.34 -32.77 0.50
CA LEU A 12 11.24 -33.04 1.92
C LEU A 12 10.22 -34.15 2.20
N ASN A 13 9.02 -34.08 1.62
CA ASN A 13 7.94 -35.07 1.79
C ASN A 13 8.35 -36.45 1.29
N ILE A 14 9.08 -36.54 0.17
CA ILE A 14 9.63 -37.81 -0.33
C ILE A 14 10.61 -38.40 0.69
N ILE A 15 11.50 -37.58 1.29
CA ILE A 15 12.43 -38.07 2.32
C ILE A 15 11.68 -38.51 3.58
N ILE A 16 10.65 -37.78 4.00
CA ILE A 16 9.82 -38.16 5.16
C ILE A 16 9.09 -39.47 4.88
N LEU A 17 8.53 -39.67 3.67
CA LEU A 17 7.91 -40.92 3.25
C LEU A 17 8.92 -42.08 3.25
N CYS A 18 10.10 -41.89 2.67
CA CYS A 18 11.17 -42.89 2.70
C CYS A 18 11.55 -43.25 4.14
N MET A 19 11.61 -42.27 5.04
CA MET A 19 11.87 -42.49 6.46
C MET A 19 10.76 -43.30 7.13
N ALA A 20 9.49 -43.02 6.82
CA ALA A 20 8.36 -43.80 7.33
C ALA A 20 8.38 -45.25 6.81
N LEU A 21 8.73 -45.46 5.54
CA LEU A 21 8.88 -46.80 4.95
C LEU A 21 10.04 -47.58 5.57
N VAL A 22 11.22 -46.94 5.70
CA VAL A 22 12.39 -47.54 6.34
C VAL A 22 12.10 -47.86 7.81
N TYR A 23 11.36 -47.00 8.50
CA TYR A 23 10.90 -47.25 9.86
C TYR A 23 9.99 -48.49 9.92
N LYS A 24 9.00 -48.61 9.02
CA LYS A 24 8.14 -49.81 8.95
C LYS A 24 8.94 -51.07 8.66
N ALA A 25 9.91 -51.03 7.75
CA ALA A 25 10.78 -52.17 7.46
C ALA A 25 11.65 -52.56 8.66
N MET A 26 12.25 -51.58 9.35
CA MET A 26 13.04 -51.78 10.57
C MET A 26 12.19 -52.40 11.68
N SER A 27 10.97 -51.89 11.88
CA SER A 27 10.04 -52.44 12.87
C SER A 27 9.66 -53.88 12.52
N GLY A 28 9.41 -54.17 11.23
CA GLY A 28 9.17 -55.53 10.74
C GLY A 28 10.34 -56.50 10.98
N LEU A 29 11.58 -56.05 10.76
CA LEU A 29 12.78 -56.86 11.09
C LEU A 29 12.88 -57.15 12.58
N GLY A 30 12.52 -56.19 13.42
CA GLY A 30 12.49 -56.36 14.86
C GLY A 30 11.42 -57.35 15.33
N THR A 31 10.22 -57.28 14.77
CA THR A 31 9.17 -58.27 15.01
C THR A 31 9.62 -59.66 14.56
N LEU A 32 10.25 -59.77 13.39
CA LEU A 32 10.80 -61.02 12.91
C LEU A 32 11.89 -61.55 13.84
N ALA A 33 12.78 -60.70 14.36
CA ALA A 33 13.80 -61.08 15.33
C ALA A 33 13.18 -61.59 16.64
N THR A 34 12.11 -60.98 17.13
CA THR A 34 11.37 -61.48 18.31
C THR A 34 10.75 -62.85 18.05
N VAL A 35 10.09 -63.03 16.90
CA VAL A 35 9.52 -64.33 16.51
C VAL A 35 10.64 -65.37 16.33
N TRP A 36 11.79 -65.00 15.79
CA TRP A 36 12.92 -65.93 15.66
C TRP A 36 13.56 -66.27 17.01
N ALA A 37 13.60 -65.32 17.95
CA ALA A 37 14.03 -65.58 19.31
C ALA A 37 13.11 -66.59 20.01
N THR A 38 11.79 -66.50 19.83
CA THR A 38 10.87 -67.49 20.40
C THR A 38 11.04 -68.85 19.76
N VAL A 39 11.24 -68.93 18.43
CA VAL A 39 11.60 -70.19 17.75
C VAL A 39 12.87 -70.82 18.34
N VAL A 40 13.90 -70.02 18.65
CA VAL A 40 15.15 -70.54 19.25
C VAL A 40 14.96 -70.95 20.72
N LEU A 41 14.25 -70.16 21.53
CA LEU A 41 14.10 -70.42 22.96
C LEU A 41 13.08 -71.51 23.28
N LEU A 42 11.96 -71.56 22.55
CA LEU A 42 10.86 -72.50 22.77
C LEU A 42 10.91 -73.72 21.83
N GLY A 43 11.62 -73.64 20.71
CA GLY A 43 11.74 -74.73 19.73
C GLY A 43 12.73 -75.85 20.09
N GLY A 44 13.06 -76.01 21.38
CA GLY A 44 13.93 -77.09 21.87
C GLY A 44 15.44 -76.83 21.78
N PHE A 45 15.88 -75.71 21.22
CA PHE A 45 17.31 -75.36 21.15
C PHE A 45 17.87 -74.76 22.45
N SER A 46 17.01 -74.37 23.39
CA SER A 46 17.43 -73.76 24.67
C SER A 46 18.32 -74.66 25.52
N THR A 47 18.24 -76.00 25.38
CA THR A 47 19.08 -76.97 26.08
C THR A 47 20.41 -77.24 25.37
N LEU A 48 20.56 -76.82 24.11
CA LEU A 48 21.74 -77.06 23.26
C LEU A 48 22.61 -75.82 23.07
N VAL A 49 22.06 -74.64 23.35
CA VAL A 49 22.74 -73.35 23.23
C VAL A 49 23.53 -73.04 24.51
N LYS A 50 24.73 -72.46 24.39
CA LYS A 50 25.52 -72.03 25.55
C LYS A 50 24.70 -71.09 26.44
N GLN A 51 24.90 -71.22 27.75
CA GLN A 51 24.21 -70.39 28.75
C GLN A 51 24.36 -68.89 28.49
N THR A 52 25.50 -68.46 27.94
CA THR A 52 25.77 -67.07 27.58
C THR A 52 24.89 -66.57 26.43
N ASP A 53 24.71 -67.36 25.37
CA ASP A 53 23.86 -67.03 24.23
C ASP A 53 22.38 -67.05 24.59
N PHE A 54 21.96 -68.01 25.44
CA PHE A 54 20.61 -68.07 25.96
C PHE A 54 20.21 -66.72 26.62
N TRP A 55 21.08 -66.19 27.48
CA TRP A 55 20.86 -64.89 28.11
C TRP A 55 20.92 -63.72 27.11
N TYR A 56 21.84 -63.74 26.14
CA TYR A 56 21.88 -62.69 25.11
C TYR A 56 20.61 -62.63 24.28
N ILE A 57 20.09 -63.77 23.82
CA ILE A 57 18.85 -63.84 23.04
C ILE A 57 17.67 -63.38 23.89
N THR A 58 17.59 -63.85 25.14
CA THR A 58 16.52 -63.48 26.07
C THR A 58 16.49 -61.98 26.35
N ILE A 59 17.65 -61.36 26.63
CA ILE A 59 17.76 -59.92 26.89
C ILE A 59 17.42 -59.12 25.62
N ILE A 60 17.94 -59.51 24.45
CA ILE A 60 17.65 -58.82 23.19
C ILE A 60 16.16 -58.91 22.85
N ALA A 61 15.56 -60.10 22.96
CA ALA A 61 14.14 -60.32 22.71
C ALA A 61 13.26 -59.53 23.71
N PHE A 62 13.67 -59.45 24.98
CA PHE A 62 13.00 -58.65 25.99
C PHE A 62 13.04 -57.14 25.65
N LEU A 63 14.22 -56.60 25.32
CA LEU A 63 14.38 -55.21 24.90
C LEU A 63 13.59 -54.89 23.62
N GLN A 64 13.48 -55.85 22.70
CA GLN A 64 12.67 -55.76 21.50
C GLN A 64 11.17 -55.74 21.81
N THR A 65 10.74 -56.56 22.78
CA THR A 65 9.32 -56.67 23.21
C THR A 65 8.85 -55.43 23.98
N ILE A 66 9.73 -54.79 24.76
CA ILE A 66 9.42 -53.51 25.43
C ILE A 66 9.31 -52.34 24.44
N GLY A 67 9.73 -52.52 23.19
CA GLY A 67 9.66 -51.48 22.15
C GLY A 67 10.77 -50.44 22.25
N ILE A 68 11.85 -50.72 22.99
CA ILE A 68 13.03 -49.82 23.08
C ILE A 68 13.65 -49.57 21.70
N PHE A 69 13.56 -50.55 20.80
CA PHE A 69 14.04 -50.47 19.42
C PHE A 69 13.01 -49.94 18.41
N GLY A 70 11.83 -49.51 18.87
CA GLY A 70 10.72 -49.08 18.04
C GLY A 70 9.80 -50.25 17.65
N GLY A 71 8.70 -50.41 18.39
CA GLY A 71 7.66 -51.38 18.08
C GLY A 71 6.41 -51.17 18.93
N TYR A 72 5.39 -50.54 18.34
CA TYR A 72 4.08 -51.09 17.99
C TYR A 72 3.22 -49.93 17.46
N GLU A 73 2.44 -50.22 16.42
CA GLU A 73 1.66 -49.26 15.62
C GLU A 73 0.49 -48.61 16.39
N ASP A 74 0.30 -48.97 17.66
CA ASP A 74 -0.82 -48.53 18.49
C ASP A 74 -0.59 -47.09 19.05
N PRO A 75 -1.50 -46.14 18.79
CA PRO A 75 -1.46 -44.78 19.35
C PRO A 75 -1.23 -44.73 20.87
N ALA A 76 -1.68 -45.73 21.63
CA ALA A 76 -1.49 -45.81 23.09
C ALA A 76 -0.02 -45.86 23.52
N HIS A 77 0.88 -46.48 22.72
CA HIS A 77 2.31 -46.59 23.04
C HIS A 77 3.13 -45.41 22.48
N GLN A 78 2.52 -44.59 21.62
CA GLN A 78 3.09 -43.32 21.17
C GLN A 78 3.10 -42.27 22.29
N PHE A 79 2.44 -42.52 23.43
CA PHE A 79 2.48 -41.66 24.59
C PHE A 79 3.91 -41.32 25.03
N PHE A 80 4.83 -42.30 25.12
CA PHE A 80 6.22 -42.04 25.53
C PHE A 80 7.03 -41.24 24.49
N MET A 81 6.60 -41.22 23.23
CA MET A 81 7.21 -40.42 22.16
C MET A 81 6.59 -39.02 22.08
N ARG A 82 5.28 -38.91 22.27
CA ARG A 82 4.51 -37.65 22.18
C ARG A 82 4.51 -36.86 23.49
N ALA A 83 4.60 -37.50 24.64
CA ALA A 83 4.56 -36.84 25.95
C ALA A 83 5.77 -35.90 26.17
N PRO A 84 7.03 -36.29 25.88
CA PRO A 84 8.15 -35.35 25.95
C PRO A 84 7.98 -34.18 24.98
N ASP A 85 7.41 -34.42 23.79
CA ASP A 85 7.14 -33.37 22.79
C ASP A 85 6.01 -32.42 23.22
N ALA A 86 4.95 -32.94 23.87
CA ALA A 86 3.86 -32.14 24.44
C ALA A 86 4.28 -31.34 25.68
N LEU A 87 5.24 -31.87 26.45
CA LEU A 87 5.80 -31.21 27.65
C LEU A 87 6.88 -30.18 27.30
N ARG A 88 7.56 -30.34 26.15
CA ARG A 88 8.57 -29.39 25.63
C ARG A 88 7.89 -28.18 24.99
N LYS A 89 7.19 -27.40 25.80
CA LYS A 89 6.72 -26.07 25.40
C LYS A 89 7.94 -25.17 25.24
N LYS A 90 8.33 -24.81 24.01
CA LYS A 90 9.38 -23.80 23.76
C LYS A 90 8.95 -22.37 24.13
N LYS A 91 7.97 -22.24 25.03
CA LYS A 91 7.27 -20.99 25.35
C LYS A 91 8.25 -19.87 25.68
N TYR A 92 9.25 -20.11 26.53
CA TYR A 92 10.29 -19.12 26.85
C TYR A 92 11.06 -18.51 25.65
N LEU A 93 11.39 -19.31 24.62
CA LEU A 93 12.08 -18.78 23.44
C LEU A 93 11.13 -18.07 22.48
N LEU A 94 9.89 -18.55 22.41
CA LEU A 94 8.81 -17.92 21.66
C LEU A 94 8.35 -16.62 22.33
N ASP A 95 8.36 -16.55 23.67
CA ASP A 95 8.04 -15.38 24.52
C ASP A 95 8.92 -14.17 24.17
N LYS A 96 10.15 -14.40 23.72
CA LYS A 96 11.03 -13.31 23.23
C LYS A 96 10.58 -12.72 21.90
N GLU A 97 9.77 -13.43 21.12
CA GLU A 97 9.22 -12.98 19.85
C GLU A 97 7.79 -12.43 19.97
N HIS A 98 7.17 -12.59 21.15
CA HIS A 98 5.83 -12.09 21.40
C HIS A 98 5.80 -10.58 21.41
N GLY A 99 4.77 -10.01 20.79
CA GLY A 99 4.60 -8.58 20.62
C GLY A 99 5.68 -7.92 19.76
N VAL A 100 6.60 -8.66 19.11
CA VAL A 100 7.70 -8.07 18.32
C VAL A 100 7.75 -8.62 16.90
N SER A 101 7.46 -9.91 16.71
CA SER A 101 7.57 -10.61 15.41
C SER A 101 6.69 -10.01 14.29
N TRP A 102 5.55 -9.43 14.67
CA TRP A 102 4.64 -8.72 13.78
C TRP A 102 4.76 -7.20 13.86
N ARG A 103 5.69 -6.60 14.60
CA ARG A 103 5.88 -5.14 14.54
C ARG A 103 6.58 -4.72 13.24
N ARG A 104 6.28 -3.51 12.76
CA ARG A 104 6.93 -2.97 11.54
C ARG A 104 8.40 -2.64 11.83
N ARG A 105 8.64 -1.89 12.91
CA ARG A 105 9.97 -1.53 13.41
C ARG A 105 10.48 -2.56 14.42
N HIS A 106 11.77 -2.89 14.37
CA HIS A 106 12.39 -3.61 15.49
C HIS A 106 12.59 -2.62 16.63
N VAL A 107 11.94 -2.87 17.76
CA VAL A 107 12.38 -2.30 19.03
C VAL A 107 13.47 -3.23 19.54
N GLU A 108 14.73 -2.92 19.24
CA GLU A 108 15.78 -3.40 20.14
C GLU A 108 15.55 -2.67 21.47
N GLU A 109 15.18 -3.39 22.52
CA GLU A 109 15.19 -2.81 23.86
C GLU A 109 16.58 -2.23 24.07
N PRO A 110 16.71 -0.92 24.39
CA PRO A 110 18.01 -0.38 24.70
C PRO A 110 18.56 -1.20 25.85
N GLN A 111 19.76 -1.76 25.67
CA GLN A 111 20.54 -2.31 26.75
C GLN A 111 20.98 -1.16 27.66
N GLN A 112 20.03 -0.57 28.39
CA GLN A 112 20.31 0.30 29.50
C GLN A 112 20.88 -0.58 30.61
N ILE A 113 22.20 -0.58 30.70
CA ILE A 113 22.99 -1.17 31.79
C ILE A 113 22.76 -0.43 33.13
N GLY A 114 21.95 0.65 33.17
CA GLY A 114 21.69 1.44 34.38
C GLY A 114 20.49 1.04 35.25
N ASP A 115 19.32 0.74 34.68
CA ASP A 115 18.05 0.77 35.44
C ASP A 115 17.31 -0.57 35.58
N LYS A 116 18.01 -1.70 35.37
CA LYS A 116 17.43 -3.05 35.59
C LYS A 116 17.08 -3.39 37.04
N LYS A 117 17.43 -2.55 38.03
CA LYS A 117 17.17 -2.86 39.45
C LYS A 117 15.79 -2.41 39.96
N ARG A 118 15.10 -1.44 39.33
CA ARG A 118 13.82 -0.93 39.87
C ARG A 118 12.55 -1.42 39.16
N ALA A 119 12.56 -1.67 37.85
CA ALA A 119 11.41 -2.24 37.16
C ALA A 119 11.28 -3.78 37.34
N ALA A 120 12.41 -4.47 37.49
CA ALA A 120 12.43 -5.91 37.78
C ALA A 120 11.93 -6.26 39.19
N SER A 121 11.73 -5.27 40.06
CA SER A 121 11.20 -5.45 41.42
C SER A 121 9.68 -5.38 41.51
N ARG A 122 8.97 -4.80 40.51
CA ARG A 122 7.50 -4.68 40.54
C ARG A 122 6.77 -5.68 39.64
N ARG A 123 7.43 -6.27 38.63
CA ARG A 123 6.90 -7.41 37.84
C ARG A 123 7.27 -8.79 38.42
N LYS A 124 8.06 -8.84 39.50
CA LYS A 124 8.54 -10.10 40.08
C LYS A 124 7.53 -10.78 41.01
N ASP A 125 6.59 -10.05 41.61
CA ASP A 125 5.77 -10.68 42.66
C ASP A 125 4.56 -11.46 42.13
N ASP A 126 4.04 -11.17 40.93
CA ASP A 126 2.89 -11.93 40.38
C ASP A 126 3.28 -13.04 39.39
N ASN A 127 4.46 -12.98 38.76
CA ASN A 127 4.88 -13.91 37.69
C ASN A 127 5.88 -15.01 38.12
N VAL A 128 6.34 -15.00 39.37
CA VAL A 128 7.38 -15.94 39.83
C VAL A 128 6.85 -17.36 40.06
N HIS A 129 5.55 -17.54 40.29
CA HIS A 129 4.97 -18.88 40.52
C HIS A 129 4.58 -19.62 39.24
N PHE A 130 4.28 -18.90 38.14
CA PHE A 130 3.84 -19.50 36.86
C PHE A 130 5.02 -19.91 35.96
N CYS A 131 6.08 -19.09 35.91
CA CYS A 131 7.28 -19.34 35.10
C CYS A 131 8.07 -20.60 35.55
N GLY A 132 8.02 -20.93 36.84
CA GLY A 132 8.68 -22.12 37.38
C GLY A 132 8.10 -23.44 36.83
N MET A 133 6.78 -23.51 36.61
CA MET A 133 6.10 -24.74 36.21
C MET A 133 6.25 -25.04 34.72
N ASP A 134 6.20 -24.02 33.85
CA ASP A 134 6.47 -24.18 32.41
C ASP A 134 7.95 -24.45 32.12
N ALA A 135 8.86 -23.76 32.83
CA ALA A 135 10.30 -24.04 32.74
C ALA A 135 10.62 -25.45 33.23
N PHE A 136 9.97 -25.90 34.30
CA PHE A 136 10.08 -27.27 34.80
C PHE A 136 9.51 -28.29 33.81
N SER A 137 8.31 -28.07 33.25
CA SER A 137 7.73 -28.94 32.22
C SER A 137 8.65 -29.08 31.01
N THR A 138 9.26 -27.97 30.57
CA THR A 138 10.18 -27.96 29.43
C THR A 138 11.50 -28.64 29.75
N TRP A 139 12.07 -28.40 30.93
CA TRP A 139 13.27 -29.09 31.41
C TRP A 139 13.01 -30.59 31.59
N PHE A 140 11.87 -30.96 32.16
CA PHE A 140 11.45 -32.34 32.37
C PHE A 140 11.22 -33.05 31.03
N GLY A 141 10.53 -32.41 30.09
CA GLY A 141 10.33 -32.93 28.73
C GLY A 141 11.66 -33.11 27.97
N THR A 142 12.57 -32.13 28.04
CA THR A 142 13.89 -32.23 27.39
C THR A 142 14.80 -33.28 28.01
N THR A 143 14.83 -33.39 29.34
CA THR A 143 15.61 -34.41 30.05
C THR A 143 15.04 -35.81 29.80
N MET A 144 13.72 -35.97 29.79
CA MET A 144 13.05 -37.21 29.42
C MET A 144 13.36 -37.61 27.97
N GLN A 145 13.32 -36.66 27.02
CA GLN A 145 13.61 -36.92 25.60
C GLN A 145 15.09 -37.28 25.37
N LEU A 146 16.02 -36.55 26.01
CA LEU A 146 17.45 -36.82 25.91
C LEU A 146 17.79 -38.17 26.57
N GLY A 147 17.25 -38.43 27.76
CA GLY A 147 17.40 -39.70 28.47
C GLY A 147 16.89 -40.87 27.62
N LEU A 148 15.68 -40.78 27.08
CA LEU A 148 15.10 -41.82 26.22
C LEU A 148 15.96 -42.06 24.97
N LYS A 149 16.44 -41.00 24.30
CA LYS A 149 17.32 -41.13 23.12
C LYS A 149 18.68 -41.74 23.44
N LEU A 150 19.29 -41.38 24.56
CA LEU A 150 20.57 -41.95 25.00
C LEU A 150 20.42 -43.41 25.42
N THR A 151 19.35 -43.77 26.13
CA THR A 151 19.03 -45.16 26.49
C THR A 151 18.81 -46.00 25.24
N GLN A 152 18.05 -45.49 24.26
CA GLN A 152 17.85 -46.15 22.97
C GLN A 152 19.17 -46.34 22.21
N LEU A 153 20.00 -45.29 22.11
CA LEU A 153 21.28 -45.36 21.42
C LEU A 153 22.25 -46.35 22.08
N ALA A 154 22.32 -46.35 23.42
CA ALA A 154 23.12 -47.29 24.18
C ALA A 154 22.63 -48.73 23.97
N ALA A 155 21.31 -48.98 24.09
CA ALA A 155 20.73 -50.29 23.86
C ALA A 155 21.01 -50.81 22.45
N VAL A 156 20.87 -49.97 21.42
CA VAL A 156 21.11 -50.33 20.01
C VAL A 156 22.58 -50.64 19.80
N SER A 157 23.47 -49.77 20.30
CA SER A 157 24.92 -49.93 20.16
C SER A 157 25.42 -51.20 20.84
N THR A 158 24.93 -51.51 22.05
CA THR A 158 25.25 -52.75 22.76
C THR A 158 24.74 -53.98 22.02
N CYS A 159 23.50 -53.97 21.52
CA CYS A 159 22.94 -55.10 20.76
C CYS A 159 23.67 -55.32 19.43
N MET A 160 24.05 -54.25 18.74
CA MET A 160 24.87 -54.33 17.53
C MET A 160 26.26 -54.91 17.82
N ALA A 161 26.94 -54.42 18.86
CA ALA A 161 28.27 -54.90 19.25
C ALA A 161 28.24 -56.39 19.65
N LEU A 162 27.23 -56.80 20.42
CA LEU A 162 27.02 -58.19 20.78
C LEU A 162 26.73 -59.06 19.55
N SER A 163 25.82 -58.63 18.68
CA SER A 163 25.47 -59.36 17.47
C SER A 163 26.67 -59.52 16.52
N CYS A 164 27.45 -58.47 16.30
CA CYS A 164 28.71 -58.52 15.54
C CYS A 164 29.71 -59.50 16.16
N LYS A 165 29.96 -59.38 17.48
CA LYS A 165 30.91 -60.25 18.20
C LYS A 165 30.52 -61.72 18.08
N ARG A 166 29.22 -62.04 18.21
CA ARG A 166 28.72 -63.40 18.12
C ARG A 166 28.74 -63.94 16.69
N LEU A 167 28.40 -63.13 15.68
CA LEU A 167 28.48 -63.51 14.26
C LEU A 167 29.91 -63.80 13.78
N ILE A 168 30.93 -63.18 14.40
CA ILE A 168 32.34 -63.45 14.12
C ILE A 168 32.82 -64.73 14.80
N LYS A 169 32.50 -64.93 16.09
CA LYS A 169 33.00 -66.09 16.85
C LYS A 169 32.29 -67.40 16.53
N GLN A 170 30.99 -67.36 16.26
CA GLN A 170 30.14 -68.51 15.88
C GLN A 170 30.25 -69.78 16.74
N ASP A 171 30.69 -69.64 18.00
CA ASP A 171 30.88 -70.72 18.98
C ASP A 171 29.64 -70.87 19.88
N TYR A 172 28.49 -71.13 19.27
CA TYR A 172 27.17 -71.09 19.93
C TYR A 172 26.82 -72.29 20.82
N VAL A 173 27.50 -73.41 20.61
CA VAL A 173 27.20 -74.72 21.19
C VAL A 173 28.49 -75.30 21.80
N ASP A 174 28.38 -76.06 22.88
CA ASP A 174 29.53 -76.71 23.54
C ASP A 174 30.12 -77.85 22.70
N GLU A 175 31.41 -78.13 22.88
CA GLU A 175 32.17 -79.08 22.05
C GLU A 175 31.56 -80.51 22.01
N GLN A 176 30.86 -80.89 23.08
CA GLN A 176 30.19 -82.17 23.26
C GLN A 176 29.00 -82.44 22.30
N TYR A 177 28.46 -81.42 21.63
CA TYR A 177 27.28 -81.53 20.75
C TYR A 177 27.58 -81.26 19.26
N LEU A 178 28.87 -81.18 18.86
CA LEU A 178 29.25 -80.82 17.48
C LEU A 178 28.90 -81.86 16.39
N GLN A 179 28.63 -83.12 16.76
CA GLN A 179 28.42 -84.23 15.79
C GLN A 179 26.95 -84.50 15.42
N HIS A 180 25.97 -83.78 16.00
CA HIS A 180 24.55 -83.94 15.67
C HIS A 180 24.10 -82.99 14.55
N ASP A 181 23.19 -83.43 13.67
CA ASP A 181 22.58 -82.58 12.62
C ASP A 181 21.93 -81.31 13.19
N ASP A 182 21.48 -81.36 14.45
CA ASP A 182 20.93 -80.23 15.19
C ASP A 182 21.92 -79.07 15.37
N HIS A 183 23.23 -79.34 15.43
CA HIS A 183 24.27 -78.31 15.51
C HIS A 183 24.23 -77.36 14.30
N ARG A 184 24.04 -77.91 13.10
CA ARG A 184 23.98 -77.14 11.85
C ARG A 184 22.74 -76.24 11.80
N ASN A 185 21.62 -76.73 12.31
CA ASN A 185 20.35 -76.00 12.37
C ASN A 185 20.38 -74.88 13.41
N ILE A 186 20.93 -75.15 14.60
CA ILE A 186 21.10 -74.14 15.67
C ILE A 186 22.02 -73.01 15.21
N LYS A 187 23.18 -73.36 14.63
CA LYS A 187 24.14 -72.37 14.12
C LYS A 187 23.50 -71.47 13.06
N ARG A 188 22.74 -72.05 12.12
CA ARG A 188 22.00 -71.29 11.10
C ARG A 188 20.93 -70.40 11.71
N SER A 189 20.17 -70.92 12.67
CA SER A 189 19.08 -70.17 13.32
C SER A 189 19.62 -68.96 14.10
N LEU A 190 20.69 -69.13 14.87
CA LEU A 190 21.34 -68.04 15.62
C LEU A 190 22.00 -67.02 14.70
N ASN A 191 22.62 -67.45 13.60
CA ASN A 191 23.13 -66.53 12.59
C ASN A 191 22.00 -65.67 12.01
N ILE A 192 20.85 -66.25 11.69
CA ILE A 192 19.69 -65.47 11.20
C ILE A 192 19.23 -64.47 12.27
N PHE A 193 19.08 -64.90 13.53
CA PHE A 193 18.68 -64.02 14.63
C PHE A 193 19.63 -62.82 14.79
N TYR A 194 20.94 -63.06 14.93
CA TYR A 194 21.91 -61.98 15.12
C TYR A 194 22.06 -61.09 13.89
N VAL A 195 21.88 -61.63 12.67
CA VAL A 195 21.84 -60.81 11.44
C VAL A 195 20.61 -59.90 11.43
N LEU A 196 19.43 -60.37 11.83
CA LEU A 196 18.22 -59.55 11.92
C LEU A 196 18.40 -58.40 12.93
N VAL A 197 18.93 -58.70 14.12
CA VAL A 197 19.21 -57.69 15.17
C VAL A 197 20.26 -56.69 14.70
N LEU A 198 21.33 -57.15 14.04
CA LEU A 198 22.37 -56.28 13.50
C LEU A 198 21.84 -55.40 12.36
N ALA A 199 21.03 -55.94 11.47
CA ALA A 199 20.41 -55.21 10.36
C ALA A 199 19.46 -54.13 10.90
N GLN A 200 18.59 -54.47 11.87
CA GLN A 200 17.69 -53.52 12.52
C GLN A 200 18.46 -52.39 13.23
N GLY A 201 19.49 -52.71 14.02
CA GLY A 201 20.32 -51.71 14.70
C GLY A 201 21.09 -50.80 13.72
N THR A 202 21.56 -51.35 12.61
CA THR A 202 22.22 -50.59 11.54
C THR A 202 21.23 -49.61 10.89
N ILE A 203 20.02 -50.06 10.54
CA ILE A 203 18.98 -49.21 9.96
C ILE A 203 18.56 -48.11 10.94
N PHE A 204 18.39 -48.43 12.22
CA PHE A 204 18.08 -47.45 13.27
C PHE A 204 19.15 -46.35 13.36
N THR A 205 20.43 -46.74 13.32
CA THR A 205 21.56 -45.81 13.37
C THR A 205 21.60 -44.90 12.14
N LEU A 206 21.37 -45.45 10.94
CA LEU A 206 21.30 -44.68 9.70
C LEU A 206 20.12 -43.69 9.69
N MET A 207 18.96 -44.11 10.21
CA MET A 207 17.77 -43.28 10.34
C MET A 207 18.02 -42.10 11.31
N LEU A 208 18.73 -42.33 12.42
CA LEU A 208 19.07 -41.30 13.40
C LEU A 208 20.04 -40.23 12.85
N LEU A 209 21.01 -40.63 12.01
CA LEU A 209 22.00 -39.72 11.45
C LEU A 209 21.49 -38.91 10.26
N ASN A 210 20.52 -39.46 9.50
CA ASN A 210 20.01 -38.99 8.21
C ASN A 210 20.48 -37.58 7.76
N PRO A 211 21.64 -37.49 7.06
CA PRO A 211 22.21 -36.21 6.62
C PRO A 211 21.38 -35.54 5.52
N LEU A 212 20.65 -36.33 4.71
CA LEU A 212 19.79 -35.82 3.64
C LEU A 212 18.63 -35.00 4.22
N MET A 213 18.02 -35.49 5.30
CA MET A 213 16.97 -34.80 6.04
C MET A 213 17.50 -33.47 6.61
N ARG A 214 18.66 -33.48 7.28
CA ARG A 214 19.28 -32.25 7.79
C ARG A 214 19.53 -31.23 6.69
N LYS A 215 20.07 -31.67 5.54
CA LYS A 215 20.32 -30.80 4.38
C LYS A 215 19.02 -30.17 3.86
N GLN A 216 17.94 -30.94 3.70
CA GLN A 216 16.66 -30.39 3.23
C GLN A 216 16.01 -29.43 4.24
N ILE A 217 16.09 -29.69 5.55
CA ILE A 217 15.61 -28.73 6.57
C ILE A 217 16.37 -27.42 6.48
N ILE A 218 17.70 -27.47 6.35
CA ILE A 218 18.52 -26.25 6.22
C ILE A 218 18.14 -25.49 4.94
N GLU A 219 17.95 -26.21 3.83
CA GLU A 219 17.54 -25.62 2.57
C GLU A 219 16.15 -24.96 2.67
N LEU A 220 15.16 -25.66 3.23
CA LEU A 220 13.81 -25.13 3.45
C LEU A 220 13.84 -23.88 4.32
N ARG A 221 14.58 -23.92 5.43
CA ARG A 221 14.72 -22.77 6.34
C ARG A 221 15.39 -21.58 5.66
N ARG A 222 16.35 -21.82 4.78
CA ARG A 222 17.01 -20.78 4.01
C ARG A 222 16.08 -20.14 2.99
N GLN A 223 15.29 -20.96 2.30
CA GLN A 223 14.35 -20.48 1.27
C GLN A 223 13.21 -19.65 1.86
N TYR A 224 12.65 -20.08 2.99
CA TYR A 224 11.57 -19.36 3.67
C TYR A 224 12.04 -18.41 4.78
N MET A 225 13.36 -18.19 4.92
CA MET A 225 13.98 -17.35 5.96
C MET A 225 13.52 -17.69 7.39
N LEU A 226 13.25 -18.97 7.67
CA LEU A 226 12.79 -19.51 8.95
C LEU A 226 13.97 -19.68 9.93
N TYR A 227 14.67 -18.58 10.20
CA TYR A 227 15.82 -18.53 11.12
C TYR A 227 15.40 -18.31 12.57
N SER A 228 14.23 -17.69 12.77
CA SER A 228 13.66 -17.40 14.09
C SER A 228 13.32 -18.69 14.86
N PRO A 229 13.37 -18.68 16.20
CA PRO A 229 12.76 -19.70 17.05
C PRO A 229 11.37 -20.20 16.59
N SER A 230 10.47 -19.30 16.17
CA SER A 230 9.18 -19.68 15.57
C SER A 230 9.32 -20.39 14.22
N GLY A 231 10.21 -19.92 13.34
CA GLY A 231 10.50 -20.58 12.07
C GLY A 231 11.04 -22.00 12.23
N HIS A 232 11.86 -22.22 13.26
CA HIS A 232 12.30 -23.56 13.64
C HIS A 232 11.13 -24.46 14.08
N ASP A 233 10.15 -23.89 14.80
CA ASP A 233 8.98 -24.62 15.27
C ASP A 233 8.06 -25.04 14.12
N ILE A 234 7.86 -24.15 13.14
CA ILE A 234 7.09 -24.42 11.91
C ILE A 234 7.65 -25.65 11.18
N VAL A 235 8.95 -25.65 10.89
CA VAL A 235 9.58 -26.77 10.17
C VAL A 235 9.56 -28.06 10.99
N TYR A 236 9.69 -27.94 12.31
CA TYR A 236 9.62 -29.09 13.21
C TYR A 236 8.23 -29.74 13.21
N ARG A 237 7.18 -28.93 13.39
CA ARG A 237 5.77 -29.37 13.35
C ARG A 237 5.42 -29.94 11.98
N TYR A 238 5.70 -29.22 10.90
CA TYR A 238 5.46 -29.70 9.53
C TYR A 238 6.09 -31.08 9.29
N LYS A 239 7.36 -31.28 9.68
CA LYS A 239 8.04 -32.57 9.49
C LYS A 239 7.40 -33.68 10.32
N ASN A 240 7.08 -33.41 11.58
CA ASN A 240 6.54 -34.41 12.50
C ASN A 240 5.11 -34.80 12.13
N ASP A 241 4.24 -33.84 11.81
CA ASP A 241 2.84 -34.11 11.47
C ASP A 241 2.75 -34.94 10.18
N ASN A 242 3.50 -34.55 9.13
CA ASN A 242 3.57 -35.35 7.91
C ASN A 242 4.16 -36.75 8.16
N TYR A 243 5.19 -36.87 9.01
CA TYR A 243 5.74 -38.18 9.38
C TYR A 243 4.69 -39.08 10.04
N MET A 244 3.90 -38.53 10.96
CA MET A 244 2.85 -39.29 11.65
C MET A 244 1.73 -39.72 10.69
N GLU A 245 1.28 -38.83 9.80
CA GLU A 245 0.29 -39.15 8.77
C GLU A 245 0.75 -40.28 7.83
N PHE A 246 2.03 -40.28 7.44
CA PHE A 246 2.60 -41.39 6.65
C PHE A 246 2.62 -42.72 7.40
N ILE A 247 2.94 -42.70 8.70
CA ILE A 247 2.92 -43.90 9.55
C ILE A 247 1.49 -44.45 9.67
N MET A 248 0.51 -43.57 9.83
CA MET A 248 -0.93 -43.90 9.88
C MET A 248 -1.50 -44.39 8.54
N GLY A 249 -0.75 -44.28 7.44
CA GLY A 249 -1.13 -44.79 6.13
C GLY A 249 -1.78 -43.77 5.19
N ASN A 250 -1.86 -42.50 5.59
CA ASN A 250 -2.39 -41.42 4.77
C ASN A 250 -1.33 -40.92 3.76
N VAL A 251 -1.03 -41.71 2.73
CA VAL A 251 0.16 -41.43 1.88
C VAL A 251 -0.08 -40.32 0.85
N ARG A 252 -1.15 -40.40 0.05
CA ARG A 252 -1.33 -39.53 -1.11
C ARG A 252 -1.62 -38.05 -0.75
N PRO A 253 -2.53 -37.75 0.19
CA PRO A 253 -2.76 -36.38 0.66
C PRO A 253 -1.51 -35.75 1.28
N THR A 254 -0.79 -36.51 2.12
CA THR A 254 0.42 -36.06 2.83
C THR A 254 1.59 -35.79 1.88
N LEU A 255 1.77 -36.61 0.85
CA LEU A 255 2.80 -36.35 -0.17
C LEU A 255 2.56 -35.03 -0.93
N ASN A 256 1.29 -34.67 -1.13
CA ASN A 256 0.86 -33.45 -1.80
C ASN A 256 0.66 -32.26 -0.82
N MET A 257 1.05 -32.42 0.45
CA MET A 257 1.01 -31.36 1.45
C MET A 257 2.11 -30.35 1.16
N ASP A 258 1.78 -29.07 1.08
CA ASP A 258 2.76 -27.99 0.98
C ASP A 258 2.63 -27.09 2.23
N LEU A 259 3.56 -26.15 2.41
CA LEU A 259 3.57 -25.32 3.60
C LEU A 259 2.35 -24.37 3.66
N VAL A 260 1.77 -24.03 2.50
CA VAL A 260 0.55 -23.20 2.39
C VAL A 260 -0.68 -23.96 2.89
N LYS A 261 -0.90 -25.19 2.43
CA LYS A 261 -1.99 -26.07 2.89
C LYS A 261 -1.84 -26.43 4.35
N PHE A 262 -0.61 -26.71 4.80
CA PHE A 262 -0.32 -26.95 6.20
C PHE A 262 -0.74 -25.76 7.05
N ALA A 263 -0.32 -24.54 6.67
CA ALA A 263 -0.68 -23.33 7.38
C ALA A 263 -2.19 -23.06 7.36
N LYS A 264 -2.86 -23.28 6.23
CA LYS A 264 -4.33 -23.19 6.12
C LYS A 264 -5.02 -24.10 7.15
N ASN A 265 -4.63 -25.36 7.22
CA ASN A 265 -5.25 -26.33 8.15
C ASN A 265 -5.06 -25.91 9.61
N LEU A 266 -3.90 -25.30 9.93
CA LEU A 266 -3.62 -24.77 11.26
C LEU A 266 -4.45 -23.52 11.59
N VAL A 267 -4.67 -22.63 10.62
CA VAL A 267 -5.49 -21.40 10.78
C VAL A 267 -6.95 -21.73 11.13
N VAL A 268 -7.51 -22.79 10.55
CA VAL A 268 -8.91 -23.21 10.79
C VAL A 268 -9.02 -24.12 12.04
N SER A 269 -7.91 -24.45 12.69
CA SER A 269 -7.89 -25.27 13.90
C SER A 269 -8.63 -24.59 15.06
N SER A 270 -9.13 -25.38 16.00
CA SER A 270 -9.77 -24.90 17.23
C SER A 270 -8.79 -24.45 18.31
N THR A 271 -7.49 -24.67 18.14
CA THR A 271 -6.47 -24.35 19.16
C THR A 271 -5.73 -23.06 18.83
N ILE A 272 -5.51 -22.21 19.84
CA ILE A 272 -4.82 -20.91 19.70
C ILE A 272 -3.37 -21.12 19.22
N ASP A 273 -2.67 -22.14 19.74
CA ASP A 273 -1.31 -22.48 19.34
C ASP A 273 -1.20 -22.82 17.85
N ASP A 274 -2.13 -23.63 17.33
CA ASP A 274 -2.14 -23.98 15.90
C ASP A 274 -2.50 -22.76 15.06
N GLN A 275 -3.50 -21.98 15.47
CA GLN A 275 -3.89 -20.74 14.79
C GLN A 275 -2.71 -19.77 14.66
N LEU A 276 -1.99 -19.51 15.76
CA LEU A 276 -0.80 -18.66 15.77
C LEU A 276 0.31 -19.21 14.88
N LEU A 277 0.57 -20.52 14.93
CA LEU A 277 1.57 -21.16 14.08
C LEU A 277 1.19 -21.07 12.59
N GLY A 278 -0.08 -21.28 12.26
CA GLY A 278 -0.62 -21.19 10.91
C GLY A 278 -0.48 -19.78 10.34
N VAL A 279 -0.99 -18.77 11.05
CA VAL A 279 -0.89 -17.36 10.65
C VAL A 279 0.57 -16.92 10.50
N ARG A 280 1.45 -17.28 11.45
CA ARG A 280 2.90 -17.02 11.34
C ARG A 280 3.52 -17.67 10.12
N THR A 281 3.15 -18.91 9.82
CA THR A 281 3.68 -19.65 8.66
C THR A 281 3.36 -18.93 7.36
N ILE A 282 2.11 -18.47 7.19
CA ILE A 282 1.71 -17.69 6.00
C ILE A 282 2.49 -16.38 5.93
N ASP A 283 2.66 -15.67 7.05
CA ASP A 283 3.41 -14.40 7.08
C ASP A 283 4.87 -14.59 6.68
N TYR A 284 5.55 -15.62 7.20
CA TYR A 284 6.92 -15.94 6.81
C TYR A 284 7.04 -16.29 5.32
N ILE A 285 6.10 -17.09 4.78
CA ILE A 285 6.05 -17.42 3.35
C ILE A 285 5.93 -16.15 2.50
N LEU A 286 5.06 -15.21 2.87
CA LEU A 286 4.90 -13.98 2.10
C LEU A 286 6.12 -13.06 2.17
N ARG A 287 6.86 -13.08 3.30
CA ARG A 287 8.08 -12.29 3.50
C ARG A 287 9.32 -12.86 2.82
N SER A 288 9.35 -14.16 2.54
CA SER A 288 10.57 -14.82 2.07
C SER A 288 10.91 -14.56 0.60
N PHE A 289 9.95 -14.10 -0.20
CA PHE A 289 10.12 -13.89 -1.65
C PHE A 289 10.34 -12.41 -1.98
N ILE A 290 11.56 -12.09 -2.40
CA ILE A 290 12.00 -10.72 -2.72
C ILE A 290 11.51 -10.28 -4.11
N ASP A 291 11.39 -11.22 -5.06
CA ASP A 291 10.98 -10.95 -6.44
C ASP A 291 9.44 -10.89 -6.58
N ASP A 292 8.91 -9.76 -7.04
CA ASP A 292 7.47 -9.51 -7.17
C ASP A 292 6.75 -10.56 -8.00
N LYS A 293 7.41 -11.11 -9.03
CA LYS A 293 6.84 -12.19 -9.85
C LYS A 293 6.65 -13.46 -9.02
N THR A 294 7.63 -13.87 -8.23
CA THR A 294 7.50 -15.02 -7.31
C THR A 294 6.52 -14.76 -6.16
N LYS A 295 6.53 -13.57 -5.57
CA LYS A 295 5.58 -13.14 -4.52
C LYS A 295 4.14 -13.20 -5.01
N ASN A 296 3.85 -12.68 -6.20
CA ASN A 296 2.51 -12.71 -6.79
C ASN A 296 2.07 -14.15 -7.13
N GLN A 297 2.98 -15.02 -7.57
CA GLN A 297 2.67 -16.44 -7.76
C GLN A 297 2.33 -17.15 -6.45
N VAL A 298 3.06 -16.87 -5.37
CA VAL A 298 2.80 -17.44 -4.04
C VAL A 298 1.50 -16.90 -3.47
N LEU A 299 1.21 -15.61 -3.63
CA LEU A 299 -0.03 -14.98 -3.21
C LEU A 299 -1.23 -15.54 -3.99
N ALA A 300 -1.11 -15.75 -5.30
CA ALA A 300 -2.15 -16.39 -6.10
C ALA A 300 -2.42 -17.84 -5.67
N ARG A 301 -1.36 -18.59 -5.31
CA ARG A 301 -1.50 -19.95 -4.75
C ARG A 301 -2.16 -19.95 -3.38
N LEU A 302 -1.78 -19.01 -2.51
CA LEU A 302 -2.40 -18.81 -1.21
C LEU A 302 -3.90 -18.52 -1.38
N GLN A 303 -4.26 -17.56 -2.23
CA GLN A 303 -5.65 -17.23 -2.53
C GLN A 303 -6.43 -18.42 -3.10
N ALA A 304 -5.82 -19.22 -3.98
CA ALA A 304 -6.46 -20.43 -4.50
C ALA A 304 -6.64 -21.54 -3.44
N SER A 305 -5.81 -21.54 -2.39
CA SER A 305 -5.88 -22.55 -1.32
C SER A 305 -6.79 -22.15 -0.16
N LEU A 306 -6.95 -20.84 0.09
CA LEU A 306 -7.84 -20.30 1.11
C LEU A 306 -9.29 -20.42 0.62
N ASP A 307 -10.07 -21.25 1.29
CA ASP A 307 -11.52 -21.30 1.11
C ASP A 307 -12.21 -20.16 1.89
N PRO A 308 -13.49 -19.89 1.61
CA PRO A 308 -14.23 -18.82 2.29
C PRO A 308 -14.22 -18.96 3.83
N GLU A 309 -14.18 -20.21 4.33
CA GLU A 309 -14.05 -20.50 5.75
C GLU A 309 -12.71 -20.01 6.30
N ALA A 310 -11.57 -20.43 5.73
CA ALA A 310 -10.26 -19.97 6.18
C ALA A 310 -10.08 -18.44 6.06
N THR A 311 -10.61 -17.82 4.99
CA THR A 311 -10.59 -16.35 4.86
C THR A 311 -11.44 -15.68 5.93
N SER A 312 -12.63 -16.21 6.24
CA SER A 312 -13.49 -15.71 7.31
C SER A 312 -12.81 -15.83 8.67
N THR A 313 -12.16 -16.96 8.96
CA THR A 313 -11.38 -17.17 10.19
C THR A 313 -10.24 -16.15 10.29
N LEU A 314 -9.46 -15.94 9.23
CA LEU A 314 -8.39 -14.92 9.21
C LEU A 314 -8.92 -13.51 9.45
N VAL A 315 -10.06 -13.15 8.87
CA VAL A 315 -10.70 -11.85 9.10
C VAL A 315 -11.18 -11.75 10.55
N SER A 316 -11.78 -12.80 11.11
CA SER A 316 -12.25 -12.83 12.50
C SER A 316 -11.11 -12.68 13.53
N MET A 317 -9.91 -13.15 13.19
CA MET A 317 -8.70 -13.02 14.01
C MET A 317 -8.28 -11.56 14.24
N LEU A 318 -8.75 -10.62 13.40
CA LEU A 318 -8.55 -9.18 13.61
C LEU A 318 -9.27 -8.64 14.85
N GLY A 319 -10.30 -9.34 15.33
CA GLY A 319 -11.14 -8.98 16.47
C GLY A 319 -10.73 -9.61 17.80
N LEU A 320 -9.68 -10.44 17.83
CA LEU A 320 -9.23 -11.07 19.07
C LEU A 320 -8.79 -10.01 20.08
N THR A 321 -9.20 -10.18 21.34
CA THR A 321 -9.05 -9.17 22.40
C THR A 321 -7.71 -9.32 23.11
N ILE A 322 -7.17 -8.21 23.63
CA ILE A 322 -5.77 -8.10 24.10
C ILE A 322 -5.55 -8.80 25.48
N ASN A 323 -6.47 -9.68 25.90
CA ASN A 323 -6.40 -10.28 27.24
C ASN A 323 -5.36 -11.40 27.32
N ILE A 324 -4.91 -11.94 26.19
CA ILE A 324 -3.90 -13.00 26.09
C ILE A 324 -2.79 -12.55 25.12
N THR A 325 -1.53 -12.70 25.52
CA THR A 325 -0.35 -12.31 24.73
C THR A 325 -0.28 -12.99 23.35
N GLU A 326 -0.78 -14.23 23.25
CA GLU A 326 -0.85 -14.99 22.00
C GLU A 326 -1.94 -14.44 21.06
N GLU A 327 -3.04 -13.91 21.59
CA GLU A 327 -4.13 -13.31 20.80
C GLU A 327 -3.69 -11.99 20.14
N GLU A 328 -2.85 -11.20 20.82
CA GLU A 328 -2.24 -9.99 20.26
C GLU A 328 -1.32 -10.33 19.06
N ASP A 329 -0.51 -11.38 19.18
CA ASP A 329 0.35 -11.85 18.09
C ASP A 329 -0.45 -12.38 16.89
N ILE A 330 -1.49 -13.18 17.15
CA ILE A 330 -2.40 -13.64 16.11
C ILE A 330 -3.00 -12.43 15.40
N ARG A 331 -3.51 -11.46 16.15
CA ARG A 331 -4.13 -10.23 15.63
C ARG A 331 -3.18 -9.44 14.74
N GLY A 332 -1.94 -9.24 15.20
CA GLY A 332 -0.91 -8.48 14.46
C GLY A 332 -0.44 -9.17 13.18
N HIS A 333 -0.18 -10.47 13.22
CA HIS A 333 0.15 -11.22 12.00
C HIS A 333 -1.06 -11.31 11.05
N ALA A 334 -2.27 -11.56 11.57
CA ALA A 334 -3.49 -11.59 10.78
C ALA A 334 -3.75 -10.26 10.07
N ALA A 335 -3.55 -9.12 10.74
CA ALA A 335 -3.70 -7.80 10.14
C ALA A 335 -2.77 -7.60 8.93
N ARG A 336 -1.51 -8.03 9.02
CA ARG A 336 -0.60 -8.01 7.88
C ARG A 336 -1.03 -8.96 6.75
N LEU A 337 -1.52 -10.16 7.08
CA LEU A 337 -2.01 -11.10 6.06
C LEU A 337 -3.23 -10.54 5.34
N VAL A 338 -4.21 -10.03 6.08
CA VAL A 338 -5.43 -9.42 5.54
C VAL A 338 -5.06 -8.21 4.68
N LEU A 339 -4.06 -7.42 5.05
CA LEU A 339 -3.55 -6.33 4.20
C LEU A 339 -3.09 -6.81 2.82
N LYS A 340 -2.38 -7.94 2.73
CA LYS A 340 -1.96 -8.51 1.45
C LYS A 340 -3.12 -9.12 0.66
N LEU A 341 -4.20 -9.54 1.34
CA LEU A 341 -5.41 -10.09 0.70
C LEU A 341 -6.43 -9.01 0.32
N ALA A 342 -6.40 -7.85 0.98
CA ALA A 342 -7.39 -6.76 0.87
C ALA A 342 -7.73 -6.33 -0.57
N PRO A 343 -6.79 -6.24 -1.53
CA PRO A 343 -7.13 -5.88 -2.91
C PRO A 343 -8.14 -6.81 -3.59
N GLY A 344 -8.23 -8.07 -3.14
CA GLY A 344 -9.18 -9.07 -3.66
C GLY A 344 -10.42 -9.28 -2.79
N LEU A 345 -10.57 -8.55 -1.67
CA LEU A 345 -11.68 -8.73 -0.74
C LEU A 345 -12.84 -7.77 -1.04
N LEU A 346 -14.04 -8.35 -1.12
CA LEU A 346 -15.29 -7.60 -1.15
C LEU A 346 -15.89 -7.57 0.26
N VAL A 347 -16.20 -6.37 0.76
CA VAL A 347 -16.77 -6.19 2.11
C VAL A 347 -18.13 -6.91 2.23
N GLU A 348 -18.84 -7.07 1.13
CA GLU A 348 -20.11 -7.81 1.06
C GLU A 348 -19.99 -9.25 1.55
N CYS A 349 -18.86 -9.90 1.22
CA CYS A 349 -18.59 -11.28 1.61
C CYS A 349 -18.21 -11.41 3.09
N PHE A 350 -17.83 -10.30 3.74
CA PHE A 350 -17.35 -10.26 5.12
C PHE A 350 -17.93 -9.04 5.88
N PRO A 351 -19.24 -9.04 6.20
CA PRO A 351 -19.91 -7.85 6.74
C PRO A 351 -19.29 -7.29 8.03
N THR A 352 -18.64 -8.15 8.82
CA THR A 352 -17.98 -7.78 10.08
C THR A 352 -16.62 -7.09 9.88
N ILE A 353 -16.01 -7.14 8.68
CA ILE A 353 -14.62 -6.68 8.47
C ILE A 353 -14.42 -5.20 8.85
N LEU A 354 -15.40 -4.33 8.55
CA LEU A 354 -15.31 -2.91 8.88
C LEU A 354 -15.35 -2.65 10.38
N HIS A 355 -16.16 -3.42 11.13
CA HIS A 355 -16.18 -3.36 12.59
C HIS A 355 -14.88 -3.87 13.20
N LEU A 356 -14.31 -4.95 12.65
CA LEU A 356 -13.03 -5.51 13.10
C LEU A 356 -11.87 -4.56 12.82
N ILE A 357 -11.84 -3.91 11.65
CA ILE A 357 -10.91 -2.83 11.34
C ILE A 357 -11.10 -1.67 12.32
N SER A 358 -12.35 -1.28 12.60
CA SER A 358 -12.65 -0.23 13.58
C SER A 358 -12.09 -0.55 14.97
N SER A 359 -12.06 -1.83 15.37
CA SER A 359 -11.43 -2.29 16.61
C SER A 359 -9.90 -2.20 16.58
N LEU A 360 -9.25 -2.24 15.40
CA LEU A 360 -7.81 -2.00 15.26
C LEU A 360 -7.47 -0.51 15.39
N LEU A 361 -8.41 0.38 15.06
CA LEU A 361 -8.23 1.83 15.06
C LEU A 361 -8.47 2.48 16.44
N SER A 362 -8.36 1.74 17.54
CA SER A 362 -8.62 2.25 18.90
C SER A 362 -7.92 3.58 19.18
N THR A 363 -8.71 4.58 19.59
CA THR A 363 -8.27 5.97 19.73
C THR A 363 -7.87 6.34 21.16
N GLU A 364 -8.04 5.45 22.14
CA GLU A 364 -7.64 5.68 23.52
C GLU A 364 -6.12 5.80 23.65
N LYS A 365 -5.65 6.96 24.11
CA LYS A 365 -4.23 7.35 24.12
C LYS A 365 -3.33 6.40 24.93
N GLU A 366 -3.87 5.73 25.94
CA GLU A 366 -3.14 4.78 26.79
C GLU A 366 -3.03 3.36 26.20
N MET A 367 -3.91 2.99 25.26
CA MET A 367 -3.96 1.64 24.64
C MET A 367 -3.64 1.66 23.13
N ARG A 368 -3.19 2.79 22.57
CA ARG A 368 -2.98 2.94 21.13
C ARG A 368 -1.68 2.28 20.67
N ASP A 369 -1.77 1.08 20.14
CA ASP A 369 -0.68 0.48 19.38
C ASP A 369 -0.64 1.04 17.95
N MET A 370 0.38 1.85 17.67
CA MET A 370 0.54 2.53 16.38
C MET A 370 0.73 1.56 15.20
N ASP A 371 1.28 0.36 15.43
CA ASP A 371 1.40 -0.65 14.37
C ASP A 371 0.05 -1.29 14.03
N LEU A 372 -0.82 -1.53 15.02
CA LEU A 372 -2.18 -2.02 14.75
C LEU A 372 -3.05 -0.97 14.06
N VAL A 373 -2.95 0.30 14.50
CA VAL A 373 -3.61 1.43 13.83
C VAL A 373 -3.14 1.54 12.38
N TRP A 374 -1.83 1.41 12.16
CA TRP A 374 -1.25 1.39 10.82
C TRP A 374 -1.84 0.28 9.96
N PHE A 375 -1.83 -0.98 10.43
CA PHE A 375 -2.36 -2.09 9.66
C PHE A 375 -3.86 -1.91 9.39
N GLY A 376 -4.65 -1.49 10.38
CA GLY A 376 -6.07 -1.22 10.22
C GLY A 376 -6.34 -0.18 9.12
N LEU A 377 -5.62 0.95 9.14
CA LEU A 377 -5.75 1.99 8.12
C LEU A 377 -5.29 1.53 6.75
N ARG A 378 -4.21 0.75 6.65
CA ARG A 378 -3.70 0.24 5.36
C ARG A 378 -4.64 -0.80 4.75
N ILE A 379 -5.21 -1.69 5.56
CA ILE A 379 -6.26 -2.62 5.09
C ILE A 379 -7.42 -1.80 4.51
N LEU A 380 -7.86 -0.77 5.23
CA LEU A 380 -8.96 0.07 4.80
C LEU A 380 -8.63 0.88 3.53
N ASP A 381 -7.40 1.41 3.41
CA ASP A 381 -6.90 2.10 2.22
C ASP A 381 -6.99 1.20 0.98
N LYS A 382 -6.62 -0.08 1.11
CA LYS A 382 -6.74 -1.08 0.03
C LYS A 382 -8.19 -1.49 -0.26
N LEU A 383 -9.02 -1.65 0.77
CA LEU A 383 -10.44 -1.98 0.58
C LEU A 383 -11.19 -0.84 -0.13
N THR A 384 -10.85 0.41 0.17
CA THR A 384 -11.46 1.62 -0.40
C THR A 384 -10.99 1.96 -1.81
N ASP A 385 -10.03 1.21 -2.38
CA ASP A 385 -9.72 1.27 -3.81
C ASP A 385 -10.90 0.74 -4.65
N ASN A 386 -11.75 -0.12 -4.08
CA ASN A 386 -13.00 -0.56 -4.70
C ASN A 386 -14.18 0.35 -4.28
N PRO A 387 -14.84 1.05 -5.22
CA PRO A 387 -15.94 1.96 -4.89
C PRO A 387 -17.15 1.27 -4.27
N GLU A 388 -17.38 -0.03 -4.52
CA GLU A 388 -18.48 -0.79 -3.90
C GLU A 388 -18.25 -0.98 -2.40
N ASN A 389 -17.01 -1.22 -1.99
CA ASN A 389 -16.65 -1.33 -0.57
C ASN A 389 -16.87 0.01 0.16
N CYS A 390 -16.58 1.14 -0.51
CA CYS A 390 -16.86 2.47 0.05
C CYS A 390 -18.34 2.70 0.34
N ARG A 391 -19.25 2.16 -0.50
CA ARG A 391 -20.71 2.30 -0.28
C ARG A 391 -21.18 1.60 0.99
N GLN A 392 -20.52 0.52 1.39
CA GLN A 392 -20.84 -0.25 2.59
C GLN A 392 -20.34 0.41 3.88
N ALA A 393 -19.32 1.28 3.78
CA ALA A 393 -18.80 2.01 4.93
C ALA A 393 -19.80 3.01 5.53
N LYS A 394 -20.85 3.40 4.79
CA LYS A 394 -21.89 4.32 5.28
C LYS A 394 -22.61 3.84 6.54
N ASP A 395 -22.64 2.53 6.77
CA ASP A 395 -23.37 1.90 7.89
C ASP A 395 -22.50 1.80 9.17
N SER A 396 -21.24 2.26 9.12
CA SER A 396 -20.29 2.17 10.24
C SER A 396 -19.87 3.55 10.77
N ASP A 397 -20.70 4.13 11.64
CA ASP A 397 -20.46 5.46 12.23
C ASP A 397 -19.21 5.49 13.14
N ASP A 398 -18.99 4.41 13.89
CA ASP A 398 -17.80 4.23 14.74
C ASP A 398 -16.51 4.31 13.91
N LEU A 399 -16.46 3.62 12.76
CA LEU A 399 -15.31 3.62 11.87
C LEU A 399 -15.01 5.02 11.34
N LEU A 400 -16.05 5.73 10.85
CA LEU A 400 -15.90 7.09 10.33
C LEU A 400 -15.38 8.04 11.41
N SER A 401 -15.93 7.96 12.63
CA SER A 401 -15.50 8.80 13.76
C SER A 401 -14.03 8.58 14.14
N LYS A 402 -13.55 7.33 14.12
CA LYS A 402 -12.15 7.00 14.42
C LYS A 402 -11.20 7.48 13.32
N ILE A 403 -11.57 7.35 12.05
CA ILE A 403 -10.79 7.90 10.93
C ILE A 403 -10.63 9.42 11.09
N ILE A 404 -11.72 10.14 11.37
CA ILE A 404 -11.70 11.60 11.58
C ILE A 404 -10.89 11.98 12.84
N CYS A 405 -10.93 11.16 13.89
CA CYS A 405 -10.05 11.36 15.05
C CYS A 405 -8.57 11.20 14.66
N LEU A 406 -8.24 10.20 13.82
CA LEU A 406 -6.88 9.94 13.35
C LEU A 406 -6.34 11.05 12.44
N THR A 407 -7.17 11.71 11.63
CA THR A 407 -6.75 12.87 10.82
C THR A 407 -6.29 14.03 11.70
N ASN A 408 -6.75 14.10 12.94
CA ASN A 408 -6.43 15.17 13.89
C ASN A 408 -5.29 14.84 14.87
N LEU A 409 -4.59 13.71 14.72
CA LEU A 409 -3.52 13.30 15.64
C LEU A 409 -2.48 14.38 15.90
N CYS A 410 -2.10 15.09 14.85
CA CYS A 410 -1.00 16.04 14.90
C CYS A 410 -1.48 17.49 15.15
N SER A 411 -2.77 17.74 15.44
CA SER A 411 -3.30 19.11 15.70
C SER A 411 -2.83 19.73 17.02
N HIS A 412 -2.42 18.91 18.00
CA HIS A 412 -2.05 19.34 19.36
C HIS A 412 -0.55 19.64 19.58
N ALA A 413 0.27 19.59 18.53
CA ALA A 413 1.74 19.68 18.65
C ALA A 413 2.31 21.12 18.73
N THR A 414 1.53 22.12 19.15
CA THR A 414 2.04 23.48 19.42
C THR A 414 2.55 23.61 20.85
N MET A 415 3.71 23.03 21.14
CA MET A 415 4.50 23.42 22.31
C MET A 415 5.72 24.20 21.81
N GLY A 416 5.64 25.53 21.88
CA GLY A 416 6.80 26.41 21.76
C GLY A 416 7.06 27.05 20.40
N GLY A 417 6.12 27.85 19.88
CA GLY A 417 6.38 29.04 19.03
C GLY A 417 7.18 28.92 17.71
N ARG A 418 7.82 27.79 17.40
CA ARG A 418 8.47 27.52 16.12
C ARG A 418 7.48 26.88 15.15
N SER A 419 7.64 27.17 13.86
CA SER A 419 6.80 26.56 12.84
C SER A 419 6.90 25.03 12.93
N SER A 420 5.75 24.36 12.92
CA SER A 420 5.62 22.91 13.15
C SER A 420 6.25 22.05 12.04
N GLU A 421 6.79 22.66 11.00
CA GLU A 421 7.40 21.98 9.84
C GLU A 421 8.91 21.75 10.05
N SER A 422 9.54 22.49 10.99
CA SER A 422 11.00 22.50 11.15
C SER A 422 11.60 21.31 11.89
N TRP A 423 10.84 20.53 12.66
CA TRP A 423 11.43 19.47 13.50
C TRP A 423 12.02 18.30 12.70
N MET A 424 11.52 18.03 11.48
CA MET A 424 12.13 17.01 10.63
C MET A 424 13.49 17.45 10.10
N GLU A 425 13.66 18.75 9.80
CA GLU A 425 14.91 19.31 9.27
C GLU A 425 15.90 19.71 10.38
N GLU A 426 15.41 20.31 11.47
CA GLU A 426 16.23 20.84 12.57
C GLU A 426 16.59 19.78 13.63
N GLU A 427 15.78 18.73 13.80
CA GLU A 427 15.94 17.76 14.90
C GLU A 427 16.19 16.34 14.40
N VAL A 428 15.35 15.80 13.50
CA VAL A 428 15.47 14.39 13.06
C VAL A 428 16.59 14.18 12.06
N LEU A 429 16.65 15.02 11.02
CA LEU A 429 17.64 14.87 9.96
C LEU A 429 19.09 14.96 10.51
N PRO A 430 19.44 15.90 11.40
CA PRO A 430 20.79 15.95 11.96
C PRO A 430 21.15 14.74 12.83
N LEU A 431 20.18 14.14 13.53
CA LEU A 431 20.40 12.90 14.29
C LEU A 431 20.71 11.73 13.33
N LEU A 432 19.94 11.60 12.25
CA LEU A 432 20.18 10.58 11.22
C LEU A 432 21.55 10.75 10.56
N LEU A 433 21.93 11.97 10.20
CA LEU A 433 23.22 12.26 9.58
C LEU A 433 24.42 12.08 10.52
N ARG A 434 24.19 12.06 11.83
CA ARG A 434 25.19 11.71 12.86
C ARG A 434 25.17 10.22 13.23
N GLU A 435 24.30 9.43 12.60
CA GLU A 435 24.07 8.02 12.91
C GLU A 435 23.63 7.80 14.38
N GLU A 436 22.91 8.77 14.96
CA GLU A 436 22.37 8.70 16.32
C GLU A 436 20.96 8.09 16.34
N GLU A 437 20.61 7.36 17.40
CA GLU A 437 19.28 6.78 17.55
C GLU A 437 18.19 7.86 17.67
N ILE A 438 17.13 7.75 16.86
CA ILE A 438 15.98 8.66 16.96
C ILE A 438 15.21 8.39 18.27
N PRO A 439 15.01 9.41 19.12
CA PRO A 439 14.17 9.31 20.32
C PRO A 439 12.77 8.76 20.01
N THR A 440 12.21 7.96 20.93
CA THR A 440 10.89 7.33 20.77
C THR A 440 9.77 8.35 20.52
N SER A 441 9.88 9.56 21.08
CA SER A 441 8.95 10.67 20.86
C SER A 441 8.93 11.14 19.39
N TYR A 442 10.10 11.26 18.74
CA TYR A 442 10.19 11.62 17.33
C TYR A 442 9.77 10.46 16.43
N ARG A 443 10.12 9.21 16.80
CA ARG A 443 9.62 8.02 16.09
C ARG A 443 8.10 7.94 16.09
N GLN A 444 7.45 8.28 17.21
CA GLN A 444 6.00 8.35 17.30
C GLN A 444 5.43 9.47 16.41
N LYS A 445 6.03 10.67 16.43
CA LYS A 445 5.61 11.77 15.53
C LYS A 445 5.70 11.42 14.05
N ILE A 446 6.75 10.70 13.64
CA ILE A 446 6.90 10.21 12.27
C ILE A 446 5.76 9.24 11.91
N ASP A 447 5.41 8.29 12.79
CA ASP A 447 4.27 7.41 12.58
C ASP A 447 2.94 8.17 12.52
N GLU A 448 2.74 9.15 13.42
CA GLU A 448 1.54 9.99 13.46
C GLU A 448 1.35 10.76 12.14
N GLU A 449 2.41 11.37 11.58
CA GLU A 449 2.32 12.09 10.30
C GLU A 449 1.92 11.16 9.15
N ILE A 450 2.47 9.95 9.10
CA ILE A 450 2.11 9.02 8.04
C ILE A 450 0.68 8.49 8.24
N ILE A 451 0.26 8.22 9.48
CA ILE A 451 -1.12 7.82 9.83
C ILE A 451 -2.12 8.92 9.46
N VAL A 452 -1.80 10.19 9.69
CA VAL A 452 -2.62 11.33 9.23
C VAL A 452 -2.74 11.33 7.71
N GLY A 453 -1.63 11.14 6.98
CA GLY A 453 -1.65 11.05 5.53
C GLY A 453 -2.54 9.92 4.99
N ILE A 454 -2.41 8.70 5.57
CA ILE A 454 -3.22 7.54 5.16
C ILE A 454 -4.70 7.77 5.52
N SER A 455 -4.99 8.25 6.72
CA SER A 455 -6.38 8.51 7.17
C SER A 455 -7.07 9.56 6.30
N LEU A 456 -6.37 10.63 5.89
CA LEU A 456 -6.91 11.61 4.94
C LEU A 456 -7.17 11.02 3.56
N ASN A 457 -6.28 10.17 3.04
CA ASN A 457 -6.49 9.50 1.75
C ASN A 457 -7.68 8.53 1.79
N VAL A 458 -7.80 7.74 2.87
CA VAL A 458 -8.97 6.87 3.12
C VAL A 458 -10.24 7.71 3.19
N LEU A 459 -10.23 8.78 3.98
CA LEU A 459 -11.38 9.68 4.10
C LEU A 459 -11.76 10.25 2.74
N ARG A 460 -10.79 10.72 1.94
CA ARG A 460 -11.02 11.19 0.57
C ARG A 460 -11.73 10.14 -0.27
N LYS A 461 -11.24 8.90 -0.29
CA LYS A 461 -11.85 7.81 -1.07
C LYS A 461 -13.30 7.53 -0.63
N LEU A 462 -13.57 7.57 0.67
CA LEU A 462 -14.92 7.39 1.22
C LEU A 462 -15.86 8.53 0.82
N VAL A 463 -15.45 9.79 1.00
CA VAL A 463 -16.31 10.95 0.68
C VAL A 463 -16.45 11.21 -0.82
N ALA A 464 -15.51 10.71 -1.63
CA ALA A 464 -15.57 10.71 -3.09
C ALA A 464 -16.52 9.64 -3.66
N ALA A 465 -17.08 8.75 -2.83
CA ALA A 465 -17.99 7.72 -3.32
C ALA A 465 -19.21 8.35 -4.04
N PRO A 466 -19.64 7.80 -5.19
CA PRO A 466 -20.78 8.33 -5.92
C PRO A 466 -22.12 7.81 -5.36
N GLY A 467 -23.20 8.53 -5.65
CA GLY A 467 -24.57 8.14 -5.27
C GLY A 467 -24.96 8.53 -3.84
N GLU A 468 -26.07 7.97 -3.35
CA GLU A 468 -26.65 8.30 -2.04
C GLU A 468 -25.71 7.94 -0.88
N ALA A 469 -24.98 6.82 -0.97
CA ALA A 469 -24.00 6.43 0.04
C ALA A 469 -22.90 7.50 0.23
N GLY A 470 -22.44 8.10 -0.86
CA GLY A 470 -21.46 9.20 -0.82
C GLY A 470 -22.02 10.47 -0.20
N LYS A 471 -23.27 10.83 -0.52
CA LYS A 471 -23.96 11.99 0.08
C LYS A 471 -24.10 11.82 1.60
N ASP A 472 -24.48 10.62 2.04
CA ASP A 472 -24.58 10.29 3.46
C ASP A 472 -23.23 10.36 4.17
N LEU A 473 -22.17 9.80 3.57
CA LEU A 473 -20.82 9.89 4.12
C LEU A 473 -20.35 11.34 4.26
N ARG A 474 -20.51 12.17 3.22
CA ARG A 474 -20.17 13.60 3.26
C ARG A 474 -20.92 14.36 4.34
N ARG A 475 -22.22 14.11 4.48
CA ARG A 475 -23.06 14.68 5.54
C ARG A 475 -22.56 14.29 6.93
N LYS A 476 -22.35 12.99 7.18
CA LYS A 476 -21.86 12.46 8.47
C LYS A 476 -20.46 13.00 8.82
N THR A 477 -19.57 13.16 7.84
CA THR A 477 -18.23 13.74 8.07
C THR A 477 -18.32 15.17 8.60
N ILE A 478 -19.18 16.01 8.04
CA ILE A 478 -19.35 17.40 8.50
C ILE A 478 -20.08 17.48 9.83
N GLU A 479 -21.11 16.65 10.04
CA GLU A 479 -21.83 16.58 11.32
C GLU A 479 -20.94 16.08 12.47
N SER A 480 -19.79 15.48 12.18
CA SER A 480 -18.85 15.04 13.21
C SER A 480 -18.19 16.24 13.91
N VAL A 481 -18.29 16.27 15.24
CA VAL A 481 -17.79 17.36 16.13
C VAL A 481 -16.28 17.65 15.96
N HIS A 482 -15.54 16.73 15.32
CA HIS A 482 -14.09 16.76 15.23
C HIS A 482 -13.55 17.05 13.82
N PHE A 483 -14.38 17.24 12.79
CA PHE A 483 -13.87 17.73 11.50
C PHE A 483 -13.56 19.24 11.58
N ASN A 484 -12.58 19.59 12.42
CA ASN A 484 -12.01 20.91 12.44
C ASN A 484 -10.77 20.86 11.54
N GLY A 485 -10.89 21.40 10.33
CA GLY A 485 -9.81 21.48 9.34
C GLY A 485 -8.66 22.32 9.87
N SER A 486 -7.91 21.76 10.82
CA SER A 486 -6.91 22.47 11.61
C SER A 486 -5.90 23.08 10.66
N THR A 487 -5.50 24.32 10.93
CA THR A 487 -4.57 25.09 10.09
C THR A 487 -3.35 24.28 9.64
N ARG A 488 -2.77 23.48 10.54
CA ARG A 488 -1.60 22.64 10.24
C ARG A 488 -1.90 21.47 9.29
N ILE A 489 -3.10 20.88 9.34
CA ILE A 489 -3.46 19.70 8.53
C ILE A 489 -3.66 20.12 7.07
N ILE A 490 -4.36 21.24 6.84
CA ILE A 490 -4.61 21.77 5.49
C ILE A 490 -3.28 22.19 4.83
N SER A 491 -2.34 22.77 5.60
CA SER A 491 -1.04 23.17 5.06
C SER A 491 -0.10 21.99 4.82
N ALA A 492 -0.07 21.00 5.72
CA ALA A 492 0.88 19.88 5.64
C ALA A 492 0.43 18.72 4.74
N HIS A 493 -0.87 18.60 4.44
CA HIS A 493 -1.42 17.45 3.72
C HIS A 493 -2.33 17.91 2.57
N ALA A 494 -1.87 17.78 1.32
CA ALA A 494 -2.67 18.08 0.12
C ALA A 494 -4.01 17.32 0.09
N GLU A 495 -4.03 16.10 0.63
CA GLU A 495 -5.23 15.27 0.73
C GLU A 495 -6.33 15.93 1.57
N ALA A 496 -6.00 16.78 2.55
CA ALA A 496 -6.99 17.53 3.32
C ALA A 496 -7.79 18.51 2.44
N ALA A 497 -7.12 19.25 1.55
CA ALA A 497 -7.79 20.12 0.59
C ALA A 497 -8.64 19.32 -0.42
N ARG A 498 -8.23 18.10 -0.77
CA ARG A 498 -9.02 17.18 -1.61
C ARG A 498 -10.24 16.64 -0.88
N VAL A 499 -10.14 16.33 0.41
CA VAL A 499 -11.31 15.99 1.25
C VAL A 499 -12.30 17.15 1.26
N ILE A 500 -11.84 18.38 1.48
CA ILE A 500 -12.69 19.59 1.42
C ILE A 500 -13.37 19.71 0.05
N SER A 501 -12.64 19.49 -1.03
CA SER A 501 -13.19 19.49 -2.40
C SER A 501 -14.31 18.45 -2.57
N CYS A 502 -14.13 17.24 -2.02
CA CYS A 502 -15.16 16.20 -2.04
C CYS A 502 -16.38 16.59 -1.20
N LEU A 503 -16.18 17.14 0.00
CA LEU A 503 -17.27 17.56 0.88
C LEU A 503 -18.11 18.69 0.26
N ALA A 504 -17.48 19.57 -0.52
CA ALA A 504 -18.14 20.65 -1.26
C ALA A 504 -18.93 20.19 -2.50
N LEU A 505 -19.00 18.89 -2.80
CA LEU A 505 -19.84 18.36 -3.89
C LEU A 505 -21.33 18.63 -3.66
N ASP A 506 -21.79 18.60 -2.41
CA ASP A 506 -23.20 18.82 -2.07
C ASP A 506 -23.44 20.28 -1.66
N ASP A 507 -24.53 20.89 -2.13
CA ASP A 507 -24.75 22.34 -2.00
C ASP A 507 -24.88 22.83 -0.53
N LYS A 508 -25.54 22.05 0.33
CA LYS A 508 -25.71 22.40 1.76
C LYS A 508 -24.35 22.37 2.49
N GLN A 509 -23.58 21.31 2.26
CA GLN A 509 -22.25 21.08 2.81
C GLN A 509 -21.26 22.15 2.33
N ARG A 510 -21.31 22.50 1.04
CA ARG A 510 -20.52 23.60 0.44
C ARG A 510 -20.76 24.92 1.15
N ALA A 511 -22.01 25.28 1.43
CA ALA A 511 -22.36 26.50 2.15
C ALA A 511 -21.88 26.47 3.61
N GLU A 512 -21.93 25.31 4.28
CA GLU A 512 -21.46 25.17 5.66
C GLU A 512 -19.94 25.31 5.79
N ILE A 513 -19.18 24.65 4.91
CA ILE A 513 -17.72 24.72 4.91
C ILE A 513 -17.24 26.13 4.55
N GLY A 514 -17.86 26.77 3.56
CA GLY A 514 -17.49 28.12 3.15
C GLY A 514 -17.80 29.21 4.17
N ARG A 515 -18.61 28.94 5.20
CA ARG A 515 -18.78 29.83 6.36
C ARG A 515 -17.63 29.76 7.36
N SER A 516 -16.69 28.83 7.21
CA SER A 516 -15.51 28.72 8.09
C SER A 516 -14.37 29.61 7.59
N PRO A 517 -14.10 30.77 8.24
CA PRO A 517 -13.03 31.68 7.81
C PRO A 517 -11.65 31.04 7.96
N GLU A 518 -11.47 30.12 8.91
CA GLU A 518 -10.19 29.42 9.10
C GLU A 518 -9.86 28.52 7.92
N ILE A 519 -10.84 27.79 7.38
CA ILE A 519 -10.63 26.92 6.20
C ILE A 519 -10.26 27.77 4.98
N ILE A 520 -11.00 28.86 4.72
CA ILE A 520 -10.72 29.77 3.60
C ILE A 520 -9.32 30.36 3.71
N LYS A 521 -8.96 30.89 4.89
CA LYS A 521 -7.64 31.45 5.16
C LYS A 521 -6.52 30.46 4.90
N ASN A 522 -6.69 29.20 5.32
CA ASN A 522 -5.68 28.17 5.14
C ASN A 522 -5.53 27.75 3.68
N LEU A 523 -6.64 27.56 2.97
CA LEU A 523 -6.61 27.28 1.53
C LEU A 523 -5.97 28.44 0.74
N LYS A 524 -6.28 29.69 1.11
CA LYS A 524 -5.64 30.88 0.54
C LYS A 524 -4.13 30.86 0.77
N ASN A 525 -3.68 30.62 2.00
CA ASN A 525 -2.26 30.57 2.32
C ASN A 525 -1.55 29.48 1.50
N CYS A 526 -2.15 28.29 1.37
CA CYS A 526 -1.63 27.21 0.53
C CYS A 526 -1.55 27.58 -0.96
N LEU A 527 -2.47 28.42 -1.47
CA LEU A 527 -2.46 28.91 -2.85
C LEU A 527 -1.36 29.97 -3.09
N LEU A 528 -1.12 30.85 -2.11
CA LEU A 528 -0.21 32.00 -2.24
C LEU A 528 1.26 31.70 -1.91
N LEU A 529 1.54 30.52 -1.34
CA LEU A 529 2.90 30.15 -0.95
C LEU A 529 3.82 29.95 -2.16
N LYS A 530 5.01 30.56 -2.08
CA LYS A 530 6.04 30.52 -3.14
C LYS A 530 6.76 29.18 -3.25
N THR A 531 6.71 28.37 -2.20
CA THR A 531 7.29 27.02 -2.14
C THR A 531 6.15 25.99 -2.20
N PRO A 532 6.23 24.97 -3.07
CA PRO A 532 5.24 23.90 -3.05
C PRO A 532 5.36 23.18 -1.71
N HIS A 533 4.26 23.06 -0.94
CA HIS A 533 4.32 22.32 0.30
C HIS A 533 4.70 20.87 0.03
N MET A 534 5.55 20.37 0.91
CA MET A 534 6.12 19.05 0.83
C MET A 534 5.07 18.03 1.28
N ASN A 535 5.02 16.87 0.64
CA ASN A 535 4.19 15.76 1.14
C ASN A 535 4.84 15.21 2.43
N MET A 536 4.46 15.79 3.58
CA MET A 536 4.99 15.46 4.90
C MET A 536 4.91 13.95 5.22
N PRO A 537 3.81 13.25 4.91
CA PRO A 537 3.78 11.79 4.97
C PRO A 537 4.92 11.12 4.18
N LYS A 538 5.12 11.50 2.91
CA LYS A 538 6.16 10.92 2.03
C LYS A 538 7.55 11.11 2.59
N VAL A 539 7.83 12.30 3.12
CA VAL A 539 9.09 12.64 3.78
C VAL A 539 9.29 11.85 5.06
N ALA A 540 8.25 11.75 5.90
CA ALA A 540 8.28 10.94 7.11
C ALA A 540 8.61 9.46 6.81
N ALA A 541 8.01 8.87 5.75
CA ALA A 541 8.36 7.51 5.33
C ALA A 541 9.80 7.39 4.82
N LYS A 542 10.33 8.41 4.14
CA LYS A 542 11.73 8.42 3.71
C LYS A 542 12.70 8.57 4.88
N LEU A 543 12.37 9.39 5.88
CA LEU A 543 13.13 9.47 7.13
C LEU A 543 13.13 8.12 7.86
N LEU A 544 12.01 7.37 7.85
CA LEU A 544 11.99 5.99 8.36
C LEU A 544 12.92 5.06 7.58
N LEU A 545 13.02 5.20 6.26
CA LEU A 545 13.95 4.40 5.47
C LEU A 545 15.40 4.76 5.74
N LEU A 546 15.69 6.04 5.98
CA LEU A 546 17.02 6.52 6.31
C LEU A 546 17.52 6.03 7.68
N GLU A 547 16.63 5.64 8.61
CA GLU A 547 17.00 4.93 9.86
C GLU A 547 17.75 3.62 9.56
N TYR A 548 17.58 3.05 8.37
CA TYR A 548 18.24 1.82 7.93
C TYR A 548 19.28 2.06 6.82
N ALA A 549 19.55 3.31 6.45
CA ALA A 549 20.51 3.65 5.41
C ALA A 549 21.95 3.28 5.79
N SER A 550 22.79 2.99 4.79
CA SER A 550 24.23 2.81 5.03
C SER A 550 24.90 4.15 5.33
N SER A 551 26.04 4.11 6.02
CA SER A 551 26.87 5.30 6.30
C SER A 551 27.24 6.07 5.02
N GLU A 552 27.46 5.35 3.91
CA GLU A 552 27.74 5.94 2.59
C GLU A 552 26.55 6.74 2.04
N GLN A 553 25.33 6.22 2.18
CA GLN A 553 24.10 6.89 1.77
C GLN A 553 23.81 8.14 2.61
N LEU A 554 24.04 8.06 3.92
CA LEU A 554 23.90 9.20 4.82
C LEU A 554 24.95 10.27 4.52
N HIS A 555 26.17 9.86 4.15
CA HIS A 555 27.23 10.79 3.76
C HIS A 555 26.89 11.60 2.50
N GLU A 556 26.24 11.00 1.49
CA GLU A 556 25.76 11.74 0.32
C GLU A 556 24.72 12.81 0.68
N ILE A 557 23.80 12.51 1.60
CA ILE A 557 22.81 13.47 2.10
C ILE A 557 23.48 14.56 2.94
N GLN A 558 24.51 14.22 3.72
CA GLN A 558 25.30 15.18 4.49
C GLN A 558 26.06 16.16 3.58
N LEU A 559 26.62 15.67 2.47
CA LEU A 559 27.24 16.52 1.45
C LEU A 559 26.21 17.46 0.83
N LEU A 560 25.01 16.95 0.50
CA LEU A 560 23.90 17.77 -0.01
C LEU A 560 23.54 18.92 0.94
N GLU A 561 23.34 18.61 2.21
CA GLU A 561 22.97 19.59 3.23
C GLU A 561 24.01 20.71 3.31
N LYS A 562 25.31 20.34 3.30
CA LYS A 562 26.40 21.32 3.29
C LYS A 562 26.36 22.22 2.06
N TYR A 563 26.12 21.66 0.87
CA TYR A 563 26.02 22.44 -0.37
C TYR A 563 24.82 23.41 -0.37
N ILE A 564 23.66 23.00 0.16
CA ILE A 564 22.47 23.84 0.29
C ILE A 564 22.72 24.97 1.29
N MET A 565 23.35 24.67 2.43
CA MET A 565 23.72 25.67 3.42
C MET A 565 24.64 26.76 2.85
N GLU A 566 25.57 26.38 1.98
CA GLU A 566 26.47 27.32 1.31
C GLU A 566 25.77 28.18 0.23
N ASN A 567 24.61 27.75 -0.30
CA ASN A 567 23.97 28.33 -1.49
C ASN A 567 22.43 28.54 -1.36
N GLN A 568 21.95 28.91 -0.16
CA GLN A 568 20.53 29.02 0.21
C GLN A 568 19.63 29.84 -0.75
N ALA A 569 20.20 30.73 -1.56
CA ALA A 569 19.42 31.62 -2.44
C ALA A 569 18.87 30.93 -3.71
N VAL A 570 19.36 29.74 -4.09
CA VAL A 570 19.06 29.11 -5.40
C VAL A 570 18.44 27.71 -5.30
N LEU A 571 18.70 26.95 -4.22
CA LEU A 571 18.39 25.52 -4.14
C LEU A 571 17.20 25.24 -3.19
N PRO A 572 16.29 24.27 -3.49
CA PRO A 572 15.22 23.86 -2.58
C PRO A 572 15.74 23.31 -1.23
N SER A 573 14.87 23.26 -0.21
CA SER A 573 15.22 22.66 1.09
C SER A 573 15.64 21.18 0.95
N VAL A 574 16.45 20.69 1.90
CA VAL A 574 16.95 19.30 1.88
C VAL A 574 15.77 18.33 1.87
N LEU A 575 14.75 18.61 2.68
CA LEU A 575 13.57 17.77 2.75
C LEU A 575 12.79 17.72 1.42
N THR A 576 12.73 18.82 0.65
CA THR A 576 12.09 18.85 -0.68
C THR A 576 12.83 17.95 -1.66
N ILE A 577 14.16 17.91 -1.56
CA ILE A 577 14.98 17.04 -2.39
C ILE A 577 14.83 15.58 -1.94
N LEU A 578 14.78 15.33 -0.62
CA LEU A 578 14.48 14.00 -0.08
C LEU A 578 13.11 13.49 -0.52
N GLU A 579 12.07 14.33 -0.56
CA GLU A 579 10.72 13.94 -1.04
C GLU A 579 10.76 13.33 -2.45
N GLU A 580 11.62 13.82 -3.34
CA GLU A 580 11.73 13.37 -4.74
C GLU A 580 12.91 12.43 -5.01
N LEU A 581 13.84 12.25 -4.07
CA LEU A 581 14.97 11.33 -4.20
C LEU A 581 14.50 9.87 -4.16
N ASP A 582 14.62 9.16 -5.27
CA ASP A 582 14.34 7.72 -5.29
C ASP A 582 15.47 6.96 -4.56
N LEU A 583 15.25 6.68 -3.26
CA LEU A 583 16.19 5.98 -2.37
C LEU A 583 16.56 4.57 -2.86
N GLU A 584 15.77 3.99 -3.77
CA GLU A 584 16.02 2.70 -4.42
C GLU A 584 17.27 2.70 -5.34
N TYR A 585 17.78 3.87 -5.74
CA TYR A 585 18.89 4.01 -6.71
C TYR A 585 20.24 4.35 -6.11
N LEU A 586 20.32 4.42 -4.77
CA LEU A 586 21.57 4.44 -4.02
C LEU A 586 22.11 3.01 -4.00
N ASP A 587 23.38 2.81 -4.40
CA ASP A 587 23.96 1.50 -4.74
C ASP A 587 23.88 0.45 -3.59
N GLU A 588 22.75 -0.27 -3.48
CA GLU A 588 22.60 -1.68 -3.06
C GLU A 588 21.10 -2.06 -2.90
N PRO A 589 20.40 -2.57 -3.94
CA PRO A 589 18.93 -2.66 -3.96
C PRO A 589 18.33 -3.80 -3.12
N ARG A 590 19.09 -4.85 -2.78
CA ARG A 590 18.50 -6.09 -2.22
C ARG A 590 18.03 -5.94 -0.77
N TRP A 591 18.66 -5.08 0.04
CA TRP A 591 18.25 -4.87 1.43
C TRP A 591 17.21 -3.75 1.55
N VAL A 592 17.32 -2.67 0.76
CA VAL A 592 16.34 -1.57 0.71
C VAL A 592 14.95 -2.09 0.37
N ASN A 593 14.82 -2.89 -0.70
CA ASN A 593 13.53 -3.49 -1.08
C ASN A 593 12.95 -4.39 0.02
N ARG A 594 13.80 -5.08 0.79
CA ARG A 594 13.34 -5.88 1.94
C ARG A 594 12.78 -5.01 3.05
N ILE A 595 13.36 -3.83 3.29
CA ILE A 595 12.89 -2.89 4.32
C ILE A 595 11.62 -2.18 3.86
N ILE A 596 11.54 -1.75 2.61
CA ILE A 596 10.32 -1.20 2.00
C ILE A 596 9.17 -2.22 2.11
N GLN A 597 9.43 -3.50 1.77
CA GLN A 597 8.46 -4.59 1.92
C GLN A 597 8.05 -4.84 3.37
N ARG A 598 9.02 -4.82 4.30
CA ARG A 598 8.77 -5.01 5.73
C ARG A 598 7.92 -3.90 6.33
N LEU A 599 8.19 -2.65 5.95
CA LEU A 599 7.45 -1.47 6.41
C LEU A 599 6.15 -1.23 5.64
N ASP A 600 5.95 -1.95 4.52
CA ASP A 600 4.80 -1.81 3.61
C ASP A 600 4.66 -0.39 3.02
N LEU A 601 5.76 0.17 2.54
CA LEU A 601 5.84 1.55 2.02
C LEU A 601 5.82 1.66 0.47
N GLU A 602 5.74 0.54 -0.25
CA GLU A 602 5.84 0.47 -1.73
C GLU A 602 4.88 1.46 -2.43
N ASP A 603 3.57 1.36 -2.16
CA ASP A 603 2.57 2.22 -2.80
C ASP A 603 2.80 3.69 -2.48
N PHE A 604 3.26 3.96 -1.27
CA PHE A 604 3.35 5.29 -0.69
C PHE A 604 4.53 6.08 -1.28
N LEU A 605 5.66 5.40 -1.52
CA LEU A 605 6.82 6.00 -2.17
C LEU A 605 6.59 6.22 -3.67
N SER A 606 5.76 5.40 -4.30
CA SER A 606 5.42 5.49 -5.73
C SER A 606 4.51 6.68 -6.09
N VAL A 607 3.88 7.33 -5.10
CA VAL A 607 2.94 8.42 -5.35
C VAL A 607 3.69 9.66 -5.90
N PRO A 608 3.26 10.21 -7.06
CA PRO A 608 3.85 11.43 -7.61
C PRO A 608 3.60 12.62 -6.68
N ARG A 609 4.44 13.65 -6.79
CA ARG A 609 4.29 14.89 -6.01
C ARG A 609 2.90 15.46 -6.18
N VAL A 610 2.19 15.69 -5.07
CA VAL A 610 0.88 16.33 -5.07
C VAL A 610 1.08 17.82 -4.83
N ASN A 611 0.61 18.66 -5.76
CA ASN A 611 0.70 20.10 -5.60
C ASN A 611 -0.39 20.59 -4.63
N THR A 612 0.01 21.07 -3.45
CA THR A 612 -0.92 21.63 -2.46
C THR A 612 -1.64 22.88 -2.95
N ALA A 613 -0.98 23.73 -3.74
CA ALA A 613 -1.60 24.91 -4.32
C ALA A 613 -2.67 24.50 -5.35
N GLU A 614 -2.45 23.43 -6.12
CA GLU A 614 -3.47 22.86 -6.99
C GLU A 614 -4.67 22.33 -6.19
N ALA A 615 -4.41 21.53 -5.14
CA ALA A 615 -5.47 20.98 -4.30
C ALA A 615 -6.26 22.08 -3.58
N ALA A 616 -5.58 23.14 -3.14
CA ALA A 616 -6.19 24.30 -2.50
C ALA A 616 -7.00 25.15 -3.50
N ALA A 617 -6.46 25.40 -4.70
CA ALA A 617 -7.19 26.07 -5.78
C ALA A 617 -8.46 25.29 -6.15
N GLN A 618 -8.36 23.96 -6.30
CA GLN A 618 -9.50 23.09 -6.56
C GLN A 618 -10.55 23.19 -5.44
N ALA A 619 -10.14 23.21 -4.17
CA ALA A 619 -11.05 23.37 -3.03
C ALA A 619 -11.75 24.73 -3.04
N LEU A 620 -11.02 25.83 -3.29
CA LEU A 620 -11.58 27.18 -3.40
C LEU A 620 -12.56 27.31 -4.58
N VAL A 621 -12.23 26.69 -5.73
CA VAL A 621 -13.15 26.59 -6.88
C VAL A 621 -14.42 25.84 -6.47
N MET A 622 -14.28 24.68 -5.83
CA MET A 622 -15.43 23.89 -5.37
C MET A 622 -16.32 24.64 -4.38
N LEU A 623 -15.74 25.42 -3.47
CA LEU A 623 -16.48 26.24 -2.50
C LEU A 623 -17.19 27.44 -3.13
N SER A 624 -16.71 27.93 -4.27
CA SER A 624 -17.22 29.12 -4.97
C SER A 624 -18.08 28.81 -6.21
N THR A 625 -18.19 27.54 -6.62
CA THR A 625 -18.95 27.13 -7.81
C THR A 625 -20.44 26.95 -7.49
N GLY A 626 -21.32 27.61 -8.24
CA GLY A 626 -22.79 27.49 -8.13
C GLY A 626 -23.55 28.83 -8.23
N PHE A 627 -24.77 28.78 -8.78
CA PHE A 627 -25.49 29.99 -9.22
C PHE A 627 -26.16 30.80 -8.09
N ASN A 628 -26.76 30.15 -7.08
CA ASN A 628 -27.61 30.84 -6.08
C ASN A 628 -27.19 30.67 -4.61
N GLY A 629 -26.48 29.60 -4.24
CA GLY A 629 -26.15 29.28 -2.83
C GLY A 629 -24.73 29.65 -2.37
N CYS A 630 -23.86 30.13 -3.26
CA CYS A 630 -22.42 30.28 -2.99
C CYS A 630 -21.96 31.73 -2.80
N GLN A 631 -22.87 32.71 -2.80
CA GLN A 631 -22.53 34.13 -2.68
C GLN A 631 -21.88 34.45 -1.32
N GLU A 632 -22.35 33.83 -0.23
CA GLU A 632 -21.73 33.93 1.11
C GLU A 632 -20.30 33.40 1.11
N ASN A 633 -20.04 32.29 0.41
CA ASN A 633 -18.70 31.71 0.31
C ASN A 633 -17.77 32.61 -0.52
N ILE A 634 -18.25 33.16 -1.63
CA ILE A 634 -17.49 34.09 -2.47
C ILE A 634 -17.17 35.36 -1.66
N GLU A 635 -18.15 35.88 -0.89
CA GLU A 635 -17.95 37.00 0.03
C GLU A 635 -16.85 36.71 1.05
N ALA A 636 -16.89 35.54 1.71
CA ALA A 636 -15.88 35.15 2.68
C ALA A 636 -14.48 35.00 2.06
N ILE A 637 -14.37 34.49 0.83
CA ILE A 637 -13.10 34.41 0.10
C ILE A 637 -12.58 35.82 -0.25
N LEU A 638 -13.45 36.72 -0.71
CA LEU A 638 -13.08 38.10 -1.05
C LEU A 638 -12.68 38.93 0.19
N GLU A 639 -13.29 38.65 1.35
CA GLU A 639 -12.92 39.27 2.63
C GLU A 639 -11.51 38.88 3.09
N ASP A 640 -11.16 37.60 2.95
CA ASP A 640 -9.85 37.11 3.38
C ASP A 640 -8.73 37.37 2.34
N LEU A 641 -9.08 37.50 1.06
CA LEU A 641 -8.13 37.77 -0.02
C LEU A 641 -7.91 39.27 -0.18
N HIS A 642 -6.76 39.79 0.28
CA HIS A 642 -6.43 41.20 0.11
C HIS A 642 -6.14 41.56 -1.36
N VAL A 643 -6.24 42.85 -1.69
CA VAL A 643 -6.10 43.40 -3.05
C VAL A 643 -4.72 43.04 -3.64
N GLU A 644 -3.66 43.12 -2.83
CA GLU A 644 -2.29 42.77 -3.22
C GLU A 644 -2.15 41.25 -3.46
N GLU A 645 -2.81 40.44 -2.64
CA GLU A 645 -2.81 38.98 -2.77
C GLU A 645 -3.57 38.53 -4.02
N LEU A 646 -4.71 39.15 -4.32
CA LEU A 646 -5.48 38.93 -5.54
C LEU A 646 -4.65 39.27 -6.78
N GLN A 647 -3.88 40.36 -6.75
CA GLN A 647 -2.97 40.69 -7.85
C GLN A 647 -1.91 39.59 -8.06
N VAL A 648 -1.39 38.98 -6.98
CA VAL A 648 -0.49 37.82 -7.08
C VAL A 648 -1.21 36.64 -7.74
N VAL A 649 -2.46 36.35 -7.37
CA VAL A 649 -3.27 35.29 -8.00
C VAL A 649 -3.50 35.55 -9.50
N VAL A 650 -3.81 36.78 -9.89
CA VAL A 650 -3.95 37.15 -11.31
C VAL A 650 -2.62 36.98 -12.04
N ASN A 651 -1.50 37.42 -11.46
CA ASN A 651 -0.17 37.26 -12.07
C ASN A 651 0.23 35.79 -12.21
N MET A 652 -0.23 34.91 -11.31
CA MET A 652 0.02 33.46 -11.40
C MET A 652 -0.62 32.84 -12.66
N LEU A 653 -1.73 33.39 -13.16
CA LEU A 653 -2.39 32.92 -14.37
C LEU A 653 -1.51 33.07 -15.63
N PHE A 654 -0.71 34.14 -15.70
CA PHE A 654 0.04 34.54 -16.90
C PHE A 654 1.54 34.35 -16.82
N ALA A 655 2.07 33.94 -15.68
CA ALA A 655 3.51 33.83 -15.49
C ALA A 655 4.14 32.75 -16.40
N GLU A 656 4.78 33.17 -17.50
CA GLU A 656 5.54 32.33 -18.42
C GLU A 656 6.92 31.94 -17.85
N TYR A 657 7.24 30.65 -17.89
CA TYR A 657 8.40 30.06 -17.19
C TYR A 657 9.70 30.02 -18.02
N GLY A 658 9.69 30.54 -19.26
CA GLY A 658 10.72 30.28 -20.27
C GLY A 658 12.13 30.80 -19.96
N GLU A 659 12.26 31.99 -19.37
CA GLU A 659 13.56 32.64 -19.16
C GLU A 659 14.26 32.21 -17.85
N LYS A 660 13.51 31.98 -16.76
CA LYS A 660 14.08 31.49 -15.49
C LYS A 660 14.65 30.08 -15.61
N ARG A 661 14.01 29.19 -16.38
CA ARG A 661 14.45 27.81 -16.60
C ARG A 661 15.88 27.71 -17.12
N ARG A 662 16.22 28.49 -18.17
CA ARG A 662 17.56 28.47 -18.76
C ARG A 662 18.61 29.05 -17.83
N SER A 663 18.28 30.10 -17.08
CA SER A 663 19.19 30.70 -16.10
C SER A 663 19.49 29.74 -14.94
N THR A 664 18.48 29.03 -14.43
CA THR A 664 18.67 28.09 -13.31
C THR A 664 19.32 26.77 -13.76
N GLU A 665 19.00 26.26 -14.96
CA GLU A 665 19.69 25.10 -15.55
C GLU A 665 21.19 25.37 -15.77
N VAL A 666 21.56 26.56 -16.27
CA VAL A 666 22.95 26.98 -16.49
C VAL A 666 23.71 27.18 -15.17
N SER A 667 23.06 27.69 -14.12
CA SER A 667 23.67 27.76 -12.79
C SER A 667 23.86 26.36 -12.18
N LEU A 668 22.89 25.45 -12.32
CA LEU A 668 22.96 24.10 -11.73
C LEU A 668 24.07 23.22 -12.34
N GLU A 669 24.42 23.43 -13.61
CA GLU A 669 25.50 22.70 -14.30
C GLU A 669 26.92 23.12 -13.86
N GLN A 670 27.05 24.23 -13.11
CA GLN A 670 28.33 24.67 -12.56
C GLN A 670 28.73 23.92 -11.27
N TYR A 671 27.79 23.18 -10.67
CA TYR A 671 28.03 22.41 -9.45
C TYR A 671 28.27 20.95 -9.84
N ASN A 672 29.41 20.36 -9.41
CA ASN A 672 29.79 18.96 -9.65
C ASN A 672 28.90 17.96 -8.86
N LEU A 673 27.58 18.12 -8.92
CA LEU A 673 26.58 17.20 -8.34
C LEU A 673 26.56 15.89 -9.15
N GLY A 674 26.33 14.77 -8.47
CA GLY A 674 26.13 13.50 -9.15
C GLY A 674 24.97 13.59 -10.16
N THR A 675 25.13 12.99 -11.35
CA THR A 675 24.20 13.14 -12.49
C THR A 675 22.74 12.90 -12.12
N LYS A 676 22.45 11.93 -11.24
CA LYS A 676 21.09 11.60 -10.77
C LYS A 676 20.52 12.68 -9.84
N MET A 677 21.32 13.16 -8.90
CA MET A 677 20.93 14.23 -7.98
C MET A 677 20.68 15.55 -8.72
N LEU A 678 21.52 15.84 -9.73
CA LEU A 678 21.31 16.93 -10.66
C LEU A 678 20.01 16.75 -11.45
N GLN A 679 19.68 15.54 -11.90
CA GLN A 679 18.40 15.23 -12.54
C GLN A 679 17.21 15.43 -11.59
N THR A 680 17.31 15.02 -10.33
CA THR A 680 16.25 15.21 -9.32
C THR A 680 16.06 16.69 -8.99
N ILE A 681 17.14 17.45 -8.80
CA ILE A 681 17.08 18.90 -8.59
C ILE A 681 16.51 19.59 -9.83
N LYS A 682 16.97 19.23 -11.03
CA LYS A 682 16.40 19.72 -12.29
C LYS A 682 14.91 19.38 -12.39
N LYS A 683 14.50 18.16 -11.99
CA LYS A 683 13.10 17.76 -11.92
C LYS A 683 12.35 18.70 -10.97
N ILE A 684 12.71 18.78 -9.69
CA ILE A 684 12.04 19.65 -8.69
C ILE A 684 11.94 21.10 -9.16
N VAL A 685 13.03 21.66 -9.70
CA VAL A 685 13.10 23.04 -10.19
C VAL A 685 12.28 23.23 -11.48
N CYS A 686 12.11 22.19 -12.29
CA CYS A 686 11.45 22.25 -13.59
C CYS A 686 10.04 21.60 -13.65
N THR A 687 9.55 20.92 -12.59
CA THR A 687 8.35 20.07 -12.63
C THR A 687 7.13 20.64 -11.88
N GLU A 688 6.72 21.86 -12.18
CA GLU A 688 5.32 22.22 -11.94
C GLU A 688 4.62 22.37 -13.28
N ASP A 689 3.71 21.44 -13.56
CA ASP A 689 2.80 21.48 -14.70
C ASP A 689 1.74 22.58 -14.44
N ARG A 690 2.19 23.85 -14.42
CA ARG A 690 1.42 25.05 -14.04
C ARG A 690 0.11 25.18 -14.81
N LYS A 691 -0.03 24.53 -15.97
CA LYS A 691 -1.28 24.54 -16.75
C LYS A 691 -2.50 24.08 -15.96
N ILE A 692 -2.34 23.09 -15.05
CA ILE A 692 -3.47 22.58 -14.25
C ILE A 692 -3.87 23.60 -13.19
N ILE A 693 -2.91 24.21 -12.51
CA ILE A 693 -3.14 25.28 -11.53
C ILE A 693 -3.75 26.51 -12.22
N ASN A 694 -3.24 26.91 -13.39
CA ASN A 694 -3.74 28.05 -14.15
C ASN A 694 -5.22 27.90 -14.51
N ASN A 695 -5.66 26.69 -14.87
CA ASN A 695 -7.09 26.42 -15.07
C ASN A 695 -7.89 26.66 -13.78
N MET A 696 -7.44 26.11 -12.66
CA MET A 696 -8.13 26.29 -11.38
C MET A 696 -8.15 27.76 -10.95
N ILE A 697 -7.08 28.51 -11.18
CA ILE A 697 -7.01 29.96 -10.95
C ILE A 697 -8.01 30.69 -11.86
N ALA A 698 -8.06 30.37 -13.15
CA ALA A 698 -9.01 31.00 -14.08
C ALA A 698 -10.46 30.77 -13.65
N LYS A 699 -10.80 29.53 -13.24
CA LYS A 699 -12.13 29.19 -12.69
C LYS A 699 -12.41 29.90 -11.37
N LEU A 700 -11.41 30.03 -10.48
CA LEU A 700 -11.55 30.77 -9.23
C LEU A 700 -11.86 32.24 -9.51
N LEU A 701 -11.07 32.91 -10.37
CA LEU A 701 -11.30 34.30 -10.76
C LEU A 701 -12.66 34.49 -11.43
N GLN A 702 -13.10 33.52 -12.26
CA GLN A 702 -14.43 33.53 -12.86
C GLN A 702 -15.52 33.52 -11.78
N ASN A 703 -15.38 32.69 -10.75
CA ASN A 703 -16.34 32.61 -9.66
C ASN A 703 -16.34 33.89 -8.82
N LEU A 704 -15.16 34.39 -8.44
CA LEU A 704 -15.00 35.63 -7.67
C LEU A 704 -15.61 36.83 -8.40
N ARG A 705 -15.36 36.95 -9.71
CA ARG A 705 -15.94 38.04 -10.53
C ARG A 705 -17.45 37.93 -10.66
N GLY A 706 -18.00 36.73 -10.50
CA GLY A 706 -19.42 36.44 -10.51
C GLY A 706 -20.18 36.84 -9.25
N TYR A 707 -19.52 37.46 -8.26
CA TYR A 707 -20.18 37.95 -7.05
C TYR A 707 -21.29 38.96 -7.35
N ARG A 708 -22.45 38.78 -6.71
CA ARG A 708 -23.65 39.62 -6.81
C ARG A 708 -24.25 39.98 -5.44
N GLY A 709 -23.49 39.78 -4.37
CA GLY A 709 -23.96 40.08 -3.01
C GLY A 709 -24.00 41.58 -2.71
N THR A 710 -24.35 41.92 -1.47
CA THR A 710 -24.61 43.30 -1.05
C THR A 710 -23.36 44.09 -0.66
N ARG A 711 -22.23 43.42 -0.37
CA ARG A 711 -20.99 44.11 -0.02
C ARG A 711 -20.26 44.64 -1.26
N CYS A 712 -19.52 45.73 -1.09
CA CYS A 712 -18.75 46.32 -2.17
C CYS A 712 -17.31 45.79 -2.16
N PHE A 713 -16.89 45.21 -3.29
CA PHE A 713 -15.52 44.75 -3.55
C PHE A 713 -14.97 45.38 -4.85
N ASP A 714 -15.32 46.64 -5.13
CA ASP A 714 -14.90 47.36 -6.34
C ASP A 714 -13.38 47.28 -6.63
N PRO A 715 -12.47 47.39 -5.63
CA PRO A 715 -11.03 47.26 -5.87
C PRO A 715 -10.64 45.87 -6.40
N HIS A 716 -11.24 44.81 -5.86
CA HIS A 716 -11.02 43.43 -6.31
C HIS A 716 -11.55 43.23 -7.73
N MET A 717 -12.76 43.71 -8.02
CA MET A 717 -13.36 43.60 -9.35
C MET A 717 -12.51 44.31 -10.39
N HIS A 718 -11.99 45.51 -10.08
CA HIS A 718 -11.11 46.25 -10.96
C HIS A 718 -9.83 45.48 -11.32
N ILE A 719 -9.23 44.75 -10.37
CA ILE A 719 -8.04 43.91 -10.64
C ILE A 719 -8.36 42.77 -11.60
N ILE A 720 -9.48 42.05 -11.37
CA ILE A 720 -9.88 40.94 -12.24
C ILE A 720 -10.22 41.47 -13.64
N ASP A 721 -10.92 42.59 -13.70
CA ASP A 721 -11.31 43.27 -14.93
C ASP A 721 -10.10 43.75 -15.75
N ALA A 722 -9.05 44.24 -15.08
CA ALA A 722 -7.81 44.68 -15.71
C ALA A 722 -7.03 43.53 -16.39
N ALA A 723 -7.27 42.27 -16.01
CA ALA A 723 -6.62 41.09 -16.59
C ALA A 723 -7.14 40.72 -17.99
N LEU A 724 -8.28 41.28 -18.43
CA LEU A 724 -8.95 40.89 -19.68
C LEU A 724 -8.06 40.88 -20.94
N PRO A 725 -7.21 41.90 -21.20
CA PRO A 725 -6.34 41.89 -22.40
C PRO A 725 -5.38 40.69 -22.42
N GLU A 726 -4.82 40.34 -21.25
CA GLU A 726 -3.89 39.23 -21.07
C GLU A 726 -4.60 37.88 -21.18
N VAL A 727 -5.84 37.77 -20.67
CA VAL A 727 -6.71 36.58 -20.87
C VAL A 727 -6.95 36.33 -22.36
N LEU A 728 -7.36 37.35 -23.11
CA LEU A 728 -7.65 37.22 -24.54
C LEU A 728 -6.41 36.84 -25.35
N THR A 729 -5.27 37.46 -25.04
CA THR A 729 -3.98 37.14 -25.66
C THR A 729 -3.57 35.69 -25.37
N SER A 730 -3.75 35.24 -24.12
CA SER A 730 -3.45 33.87 -23.70
C SER A 730 -4.33 32.83 -24.39
N ILE A 731 -5.61 33.12 -24.60
CA ILE A 731 -6.52 32.26 -25.39
C ILE A 731 -5.97 32.10 -26.81
N ILE A 732 -5.60 33.20 -27.47
CA ILE A 732 -5.05 33.16 -28.83
C ILE A 732 -3.76 32.33 -28.87
N HIS A 733 -2.82 32.59 -27.96
CA HIS A 733 -1.54 31.86 -27.90
C HIS A 733 -1.74 30.36 -27.68
N GLU A 734 -2.63 29.96 -26.77
CA GLU A 734 -2.84 28.54 -26.47
C GLU A 734 -3.58 27.81 -27.61
N VAL A 735 -4.47 28.48 -28.34
CA VAL A 735 -5.09 27.93 -29.56
C VAL A 735 -4.06 27.82 -30.70
N VAL A 736 -3.16 28.79 -30.87
CA VAL A 736 -2.05 28.69 -31.84
C VAL A 736 -1.14 27.49 -31.52
N ARG A 737 -0.88 27.23 -30.24
CA ARG A 737 -0.13 26.02 -29.82
C ARG A 737 -0.87 24.73 -30.14
N LEU A 738 -2.19 24.69 -30.01
CA LEU A 738 -3.01 23.54 -30.42
C LEU A 738 -2.89 23.28 -31.92
N GLU A 739 -2.95 24.32 -32.75
CA GLU A 739 -2.80 24.22 -34.21
C GLU A 739 -1.41 23.70 -34.61
N ASN A 740 -0.36 24.19 -33.95
CA ASN A 740 1.02 23.75 -34.21
C ASN A 740 1.27 22.30 -33.77
N ALA A 741 0.52 21.78 -32.79
CA ALA A 741 0.61 20.38 -32.38
C ALA A 741 -0.05 19.43 -33.39
N GLU A 742 -1.06 19.87 -34.14
CA GLU A 742 -1.73 19.07 -35.18
C GLU A 742 -0.84 18.82 -36.42
N SER A 743 0.24 19.58 -36.63
CA SER A 743 1.11 19.49 -37.81
C SER A 743 2.34 18.58 -37.64
N THR A 744 2.53 17.93 -36.48
CA THR A 744 3.68 17.04 -36.21
C THR A 744 3.30 15.55 -36.23
N SER A 745 4.14 14.73 -36.89
CA SER A 745 3.84 13.37 -37.39
C SER A 745 3.42 12.29 -36.37
N GLU A 746 2.74 11.26 -36.90
CA GLU A 746 1.96 10.15 -36.33
C GLU A 746 2.53 9.25 -35.19
N ASN A 747 3.74 9.48 -34.65
CA ASN A 747 4.35 8.53 -33.69
C ASN A 747 4.17 8.85 -32.19
N ILE A 748 3.33 9.82 -31.81
CA ILE A 748 3.13 10.22 -30.40
C ILE A 748 1.62 10.34 -30.06
N ALA A 749 0.86 9.26 -30.21
CA ALA A 749 -0.60 9.30 -30.00
C ALA A 749 -1.01 9.51 -28.53
N HIS A 750 -0.26 8.99 -27.56
CA HIS A 750 -0.64 9.04 -26.14
C HIS A 750 -0.32 10.40 -25.47
N SER A 751 0.89 10.93 -25.69
CA SER A 751 1.30 12.24 -25.11
C SER A 751 0.51 13.41 -25.73
N ASN A 752 0.13 13.32 -27.01
CA ASN A 752 -0.76 14.33 -27.63
C ASN A 752 -2.17 14.35 -27.01
N LYS A 753 -2.69 13.20 -26.56
CA LYS A 753 -4.01 13.14 -25.90
C LYS A 753 -4.00 13.83 -24.54
N GLU A 754 -2.98 13.57 -23.72
CA GLU A 754 -2.85 14.19 -22.40
C GLU A 754 -2.63 15.70 -22.50
N LEU A 755 -1.76 16.13 -23.43
CA LEU A 755 -1.54 17.54 -23.73
C LEU A 755 -2.86 18.24 -24.11
N ARG A 756 -3.64 17.66 -25.02
CA ARG A 756 -4.95 18.21 -25.44
C ARG A 756 -5.94 18.33 -24.29
N ILE A 757 -5.94 17.38 -23.33
CA ILE A 757 -6.79 17.47 -22.14
C ILE A 757 -6.36 18.64 -21.25
N LYS A 758 -5.06 18.80 -20.99
CA LYS A 758 -4.51 19.91 -20.20
C LYS A 758 -4.81 21.27 -20.84
N GLN A 759 -4.68 21.36 -22.16
CA GLN A 759 -4.99 22.57 -22.92
C GLN A 759 -6.49 22.89 -22.93
N GLY A 760 -7.34 21.89 -23.11
CA GLY A 760 -8.80 22.06 -23.07
C GLY A 760 -9.28 22.57 -21.72
N LYS A 761 -8.74 22.04 -20.62
CA LYS A 761 -8.98 22.53 -19.26
C LYS A 761 -8.62 24.02 -19.13
N LEU A 762 -7.41 24.40 -19.52
CA LEU A 762 -6.96 25.80 -19.43
C LEU A 762 -7.81 26.75 -20.28
N LEU A 763 -8.11 26.37 -21.53
CA LEU A 763 -8.93 27.17 -22.44
C LEU A 763 -10.36 27.35 -21.91
N GLU A 764 -10.97 26.30 -21.36
CA GLU A 764 -12.27 26.40 -20.71
C GLU A 764 -12.24 27.47 -19.61
N GLY A 765 -11.27 27.40 -18.69
CA GLY A 765 -11.13 28.39 -17.61
C GLY A 765 -10.94 29.82 -18.13
N LEU A 766 -10.02 30.02 -19.09
CA LEU A 766 -9.73 31.35 -19.66
C LEU A 766 -10.93 31.95 -20.41
N ILE A 767 -11.59 31.16 -21.27
CA ILE A 767 -12.75 31.63 -22.03
C ILE A 767 -13.90 31.96 -21.08
N SER A 768 -14.12 31.12 -20.05
CA SER A 768 -15.18 31.36 -19.07
C SER A 768 -14.92 32.59 -18.20
N LEU A 769 -13.66 32.84 -17.83
CA LEU A 769 -13.25 34.08 -17.16
C LEU A 769 -13.49 35.31 -18.07
N ALA A 770 -13.12 35.23 -19.34
CA ALA A 770 -13.37 36.31 -20.31
C ALA A 770 -14.88 36.60 -20.44
N VAL A 771 -15.73 35.58 -20.57
CA VAL A 771 -17.19 35.74 -20.58
C VAL A 771 -17.67 36.47 -19.34
N LYS A 772 -17.20 36.07 -18.15
CA LYS A 772 -17.66 36.68 -16.90
C LYS A 772 -17.23 38.14 -16.78
N ILE A 773 -15.99 38.49 -17.11
CA ILE A 773 -15.52 39.89 -17.12
C ILE A 773 -16.37 40.72 -18.09
N CYS A 774 -16.51 40.25 -19.34
CA CYS A 774 -17.26 40.92 -20.39
C CYS A 774 -18.73 41.17 -20.02
N THR A 775 -19.40 40.18 -19.41
CA THR A 775 -20.84 40.27 -19.05
C THR A 775 -21.11 41.11 -17.81
N SER A 776 -20.10 41.35 -16.97
CA SER A 776 -20.24 42.06 -15.70
C SER A 776 -19.72 43.50 -15.71
N MET A 777 -18.98 43.88 -16.76
CA MET A 777 -18.61 45.28 -17.00
C MET A 777 -19.80 46.10 -17.50
N ASN A 778 -20.17 47.14 -16.75
CA ASN A 778 -21.18 48.11 -17.18
C ASN A 778 -20.69 49.02 -18.33
N ASN A 779 -19.39 49.04 -18.63
CA ASN A 779 -18.76 49.96 -19.58
C ASN A 779 -18.21 49.19 -20.81
N ALA A 780 -19.11 48.67 -21.65
CA ALA A 780 -18.79 47.90 -22.85
C ALA A 780 -17.75 48.58 -23.77
N SER A 781 -17.67 49.91 -23.77
CA SER A 781 -16.67 50.68 -24.54
C SER A 781 -15.22 50.32 -24.17
N ASN A 782 -14.92 50.03 -22.90
CA ASN A 782 -13.56 49.71 -22.47
C ASN A 782 -13.14 48.33 -22.97
N VAL A 783 -14.07 47.36 -22.94
CA VAL A 783 -13.83 46.02 -23.50
C VAL A 783 -13.67 46.06 -25.01
N ILE A 784 -14.50 46.86 -25.70
CA ILE A 784 -14.40 47.06 -27.15
C ILE A 784 -13.03 47.67 -27.51
N LYS A 785 -12.54 48.67 -26.76
CA LYS A 785 -11.18 49.22 -26.95
C LYS A 785 -10.08 48.18 -26.75
N THR A 786 -10.24 47.26 -25.80
CA THR A 786 -9.30 46.14 -25.60
C THR A 786 -9.31 45.19 -26.80
N LEU A 787 -10.49 44.91 -27.38
CA LEU A 787 -10.66 44.08 -28.58
C LEU A 787 -10.18 44.74 -29.88
N GLU A 788 -9.98 46.06 -29.86
CA GLU A 788 -9.46 46.87 -30.98
C GLU A 788 -7.98 47.27 -30.78
N SER A 789 -7.31 46.70 -29.77
CA SER A 789 -5.89 46.93 -29.49
C SER A 789 -4.97 46.29 -30.56
N PRO A 790 -3.75 46.81 -30.78
CA PRO A 790 -2.86 46.31 -31.84
C PRO A 790 -2.42 44.84 -31.66
N ASN A 791 -2.53 44.29 -30.46
CA ASN A 791 -2.10 42.92 -30.14
C ASN A 791 -3.23 41.88 -30.32
N VAL A 792 -4.50 42.29 -30.37
CA VAL A 792 -5.66 41.39 -30.48
C VAL A 792 -6.58 41.91 -31.58
N THR A 793 -6.59 41.26 -32.74
CA THR A 793 -7.60 41.54 -33.77
C THR A 793 -8.84 40.69 -33.54
N VAL A 794 -10.04 41.30 -33.57
CA VAL A 794 -11.33 40.60 -33.45
C VAL A 794 -11.43 39.40 -34.40
N CYS A 795 -10.98 39.55 -35.65
CA CYS A 795 -10.96 38.47 -36.63
C CYS A 795 -10.12 37.28 -36.16
N THR A 796 -8.90 37.53 -35.68
CA THR A 796 -8.01 36.50 -35.13
C THR A 796 -8.66 35.79 -33.94
N LEU A 797 -9.24 36.53 -32.99
CA LEU A 797 -9.91 35.94 -31.84
C LEU A 797 -11.08 35.04 -32.26
N VAL A 798 -11.93 35.50 -33.18
CA VAL A 798 -13.08 34.73 -33.69
C VAL A 798 -12.63 33.46 -34.41
N GLN A 799 -11.56 33.53 -35.23
CA GLN A 799 -10.96 32.35 -35.86
C GLN A 799 -10.46 31.33 -34.82
N LYS A 800 -9.79 31.79 -33.76
CA LYS A 800 -9.31 30.90 -32.68
C LYS A 800 -10.47 30.30 -31.89
N LEU A 801 -11.50 31.06 -31.55
CA LEU A 801 -12.69 30.55 -30.87
C LEU A 801 -13.46 29.53 -31.73
N LYS A 802 -13.56 29.76 -33.04
CA LYS A 802 -14.12 28.76 -33.97
C LYS A 802 -13.29 27.47 -33.96
N LYS A 803 -11.96 27.57 -34.01
CA LYS A 803 -11.06 26.43 -33.94
C LYS A 803 -11.23 25.64 -32.63
N VAL A 804 -11.50 26.29 -31.50
CA VAL A 804 -11.87 25.60 -30.25
C VAL A 804 -13.12 24.73 -30.44
N LEU A 805 -14.18 25.24 -31.07
CA LEU A 805 -15.39 24.45 -31.34
C LEU A 805 -15.13 23.28 -32.30
N GLU A 806 -14.22 23.43 -33.26
CA GLU A 806 -13.81 22.37 -34.20
C GLU A 806 -13.01 21.27 -33.48
N VAL A 807 -11.99 21.65 -32.72
CA VAL A 807 -11.11 20.74 -31.97
C VAL A 807 -11.90 19.99 -30.90
N TYR A 808 -12.78 20.66 -30.16
CA TYR A 808 -13.52 20.06 -29.06
C TYR A 808 -14.94 19.62 -29.46
N LYS A 809 -15.11 19.10 -30.69
CA LYS A 809 -16.39 18.62 -31.24
C LYS A 809 -17.11 17.60 -30.35
N SER A 810 -16.35 16.75 -29.64
CA SER A 810 -16.86 15.74 -28.72
C SER A 810 -16.69 16.20 -27.27
N PRO A 811 -17.78 16.53 -26.56
CA PRO A 811 -17.68 17.02 -25.19
C PRO A 811 -17.29 15.88 -24.23
N GLY A 812 -16.47 16.21 -23.22
CA GLY A 812 -16.00 15.29 -22.19
C GLY A 812 -16.05 15.92 -20.81
N THR A 813 -15.97 15.10 -19.76
CA THR A 813 -16.07 15.54 -18.36
C THR A 813 -14.90 16.42 -17.90
N ALA A 814 -13.78 16.41 -18.61
CA ALA A 814 -12.60 17.20 -18.26
C ALA A 814 -12.77 18.71 -18.50
N TYR A 815 -13.65 19.12 -19.42
CA TYR A 815 -13.91 20.51 -19.81
C TYR A 815 -15.35 20.69 -20.31
N PRO A 816 -16.37 20.40 -19.48
CA PRO A 816 -17.78 20.33 -19.91
C PRO A 816 -18.32 21.65 -20.48
N GLY A 817 -17.80 22.79 -20.05
CA GLY A 817 -18.25 24.13 -20.40
C GLY A 817 -17.51 24.76 -21.59
N ILE A 818 -16.42 24.17 -22.12
CA ILE A 818 -15.56 24.86 -23.10
C ILE A 818 -16.32 25.41 -24.31
N ARG A 819 -17.22 24.61 -24.90
CA ARG A 819 -18.02 25.01 -26.06
C ARG A 819 -19.09 26.02 -25.68
N LYS A 820 -19.71 25.82 -24.51
CA LYS A 820 -20.73 26.73 -23.98
C LYS A 820 -20.15 28.12 -23.74
N SER A 821 -19.04 28.23 -23.00
CA SER A 821 -18.36 29.50 -22.74
C SER A 821 -17.87 30.16 -24.04
N THR A 822 -17.46 29.35 -25.03
CA THR A 822 -17.08 29.88 -26.35
C THR A 822 -18.27 30.53 -27.07
N ILE A 823 -19.43 29.87 -27.07
CA ILE A 823 -20.67 30.41 -27.67
C ILE A 823 -21.15 31.63 -26.89
N GLU A 824 -21.07 31.62 -25.56
CA GLU A 824 -21.45 32.76 -24.71
C GLU A 824 -20.57 33.99 -24.99
N LEU A 825 -19.25 33.79 -25.18
CA LEU A 825 -18.34 34.88 -25.53
C LEU A 825 -18.69 35.47 -26.91
N MET A 826 -18.90 34.62 -27.91
CA MET A 826 -19.32 35.05 -29.25
C MET A 826 -20.67 35.79 -29.21
N THR A 827 -21.63 35.28 -28.43
CA THR A 827 -22.95 35.91 -28.27
C THR A 827 -22.82 37.29 -27.62
N TRP A 828 -21.99 37.41 -26.59
CA TRP A 828 -21.70 38.70 -25.96
C TRP A 828 -21.08 39.69 -26.95
N MET A 829 -20.14 39.26 -27.78
CA MET A 829 -19.48 40.11 -28.79
C MET A 829 -20.52 40.74 -29.73
N ILE A 830 -21.42 39.95 -30.29
CA ILE A 830 -22.44 40.44 -31.24
C ILE A 830 -23.44 41.37 -30.56
N ARG A 831 -23.88 41.04 -29.34
CA ARG A 831 -24.85 41.87 -28.60
C ARG A 831 -24.33 43.28 -28.33
N ASN A 832 -23.01 43.44 -28.19
CA ASN A 832 -22.39 44.74 -27.92
C ASN A 832 -21.97 45.50 -29.19
N ASN A 833 -21.60 44.80 -30.27
CA ASN A 833 -21.23 45.43 -31.53
C ASN A 833 -21.68 44.59 -32.74
N SER A 834 -22.69 45.08 -33.45
CA SER A 834 -23.27 44.42 -34.63
C SER A 834 -22.28 44.22 -35.79
N ASN A 835 -21.18 44.99 -35.84
CA ASN A 835 -20.15 44.83 -36.88
C ASN A 835 -19.45 43.46 -36.79
N TYR A 836 -19.44 42.83 -35.61
CA TYR A 836 -18.84 41.52 -35.43
C TYR A 836 -19.64 40.39 -36.11
N ILE A 837 -20.92 40.61 -36.43
CA ILE A 837 -21.74 39.63 -37.17
C ILE A 837 -21.09 39.28 -38.50
N GLU A 838 -20.60 40.28 -39.25
CA GLU A 838 -19.92 40.04 -40.53
C GLU A 838 -18.63 39.24 -40.35
N ILE A 839 -17.87 39.52 -39.29
CA ILE A 839 -16.61 38.81 -38.99
C ILE A 839 -16.89 37.34 -38.65
N LEU A 840 -17.90 37.06 -37.83
CA LEU A 840 -18.29 35.69 -37.46
C LEU A 840 -18.78 34.89 -38.67
N LEU A 841 -19.55 35.51 -39.56
CA LEU A 841 -19.96 34.88 -40.82
C LEU A 841 -18.76 34.62 -41.74
N GLN A 842 -17.85 35.58 -41.91
CA GLN A 842 -16.61 35.40 -42.70
C GLN A 842 -15.70 34.29 -42.15
N CYS A 843 -15.66 34.10 -40.83
CA CYS A 843 -14.88 33.04 -40.21
C CYS A 843 -15.54 31.65 -40.30
N GLY A 844 -16.78 31.54 -40.80
CA GLY A 844 -17.51 30.27 -40.91
C GLY A 844 -18.02 29.74 -39.56
N VAL A 845 -18.37 30.63 -38.62
CA VAL A 845 -18.94 30.22 -37.32
C VAL A 845 -20.33 29.63 -37.48
N TYR A 846 -21.11 30.09 -38.47
CA TYR A 846 -22.49 29.66 -38.70
C TYR A 846 -22.62 28.14 -38.91
N GLU A 847 -21.77 27.56 -39.76
CA GLU A 847 -21.73 26.11 -40.02
C GLU A 847 -21.27 25.34 -38.78
N GLN A 848 -20.32 25.90 -38.03
CA GLN A 848 -19.79 25.26 -36.83
C GLN A 848 -20.82 25.16 -35.70
N LEU A 849 -21.72 26.15 -35.58
CA LEU A 849 -22.81 26.12 -34.59
C LEU A 849 -23.80 24.98 -34.85
N GLU A 850 -24.03 24.62 -36.11
CA GLU A 850 -24.88 23.48 -36.46
C GLU A 850 -24.25 22.16 -36.02
N GLU A 851 -22.94 22.01 -36.19
CA GLU A 851 -22.22 20.83 -35.68
C GLU A 851 -22.25 20.77 -34.15
N VAL A 852 -22.11 21.91 -33.46
CA VAL A 852 -22.24 21.95 -31.99
C VAL A 852 -23.64 21.54 -31.54
N ALA A 853 -24.67 22.03 -32.22
CA ALA A 853 -26.06 21.69 -31.94
C ALA A 853 -26.32 20.18 -32.11
N LYS A 854 -25.75 19.55 -33.15
CA LYS A 854 -25.87 18.09 -33.39
C LYS A 854 -25.11 17.25 -32.37
N THR A 855 -23.98 17.72 -31.86
CA THR A 855 -23.14 16.96 -30.91
C THR A 855 -23.31 17.40 -29.46
N ALA A 856 -24.37 18.15 -29.15
CA ALA A 856 -24.70 18.57 -27.78
C ALA A 856 -24.92 17.36 -26.86
N ARG A 857 -24.38 17.43 -25.63
CA ARG A 857 -24.59 16.40 -24.59
C ARG A 857 -25.06 17.01 -23.28
N GLU A 858 -25.78 16.21 -22.50
CA GLU A 858 -26.25 16.56 -21.16
C GLU A 858 -25.13 16.97 -20.21
N LEU A 859 -23.91 16.46 -20.38
CA LEU A 859 -22.79 16.80 -19.49
C LEU A 859 -22.38 18.28 -19.58
N GLU A 860 -22.71 18.97 -20.67
CA GLU A 860 -22.38 20.38 -20.90
C GLU A 860 -23.31 21.35 -20.15
N LYS A 861 -24.28 20.82 -19.38
CA LYS A 861 -25.08 21.59 -18.44
C LYS A 861 -24.35 21.85 -17.12
N PHE A 862 -23.19 21.24 -16.90
CA PHE A 862 -22.40 21.38 -15.67
C PHE A 862 -21.20 22.32 -15.88
N GLU A 863 -20.88 23.13 -14.86
CA GLU A 863 -19.72 24.04 -14.86
C GLU A 863 -18.38 23.28 -14.69
N LEU A 864 -18.40 22.18 -13.92
CA LEU A 864 -17.26 21.30 -13.74
C LEU A 864 -17.69 19.89 -13.32
N PHE A 865 -16.78 18.92 -13.45
CA PHE A 865 -16.91 17.59 -12.86
C PHE A 865 -15.79 17.35 -11.86
N TYR A 866 -16.14 16.75 -10.72
CA TYR A 866 -15.18 16.25 -9.73
C TYR A 866 -15.65 14.89 -9.22
N CYS A 867 -14.75 13.89 -9.24
CA CYS A 867 -15.09 12.49 -8.89
C CYS A 867 -16.34 11.96 -9.63
N ASP A 868 -16.46 12.27 -10.93
CA ASP A 868 -17.60 11.92 -11.80
C ASP A 868 -18.95 12.54 -11.39
N VAL A 869 -18.96 13.46 -10.43
CA VAL A 869 -20.13 14.25 -10.03
C VAL A 869 -20.06 15.63 -10.71
N GLY A 870 -21.12 15.98 -11.45
CA GLY A 870 -21.25 17.29 -12.08
C GLY A 870 -21.69 18.36 -11.06
N VAL A 871 -21.05 19.52 -11.09
CA VAL A 871 -21.25 20.64 -10.17
C VAL A 871 -21.50 21.92 -10.95
N GLY A 872 -22.36 22.78 -10.41
CA GLY A 872 -22.80 24.01 -11.06
C GLY A 872 -23.75 23.70 -12.22
N HIS A 873 -25.05 23.78 -12.01
CA HIS A 873 -26.04 23.47 -13.03
C HIS A 873 -26.46 24.73 -13.79
N HIS A 874 -26.38 24.69 -15.11
CA HIS A 874 -26.99 25.69 -15.97
C HIS A 874 -28.34 25.22 -16.50
N GLU A 875 -29.34 26.08 -16.37
CA GLU A 875 -30.69 25.82 -16.89
C GLU A 875 -30.76 25.83 -18.42
N THR A 876 -29.88 26.58 -19.09
CA THR A 876 -29.87 26.71 -20.55
C THR A 876 -29.00 25.63 -21.22
N PRO A 877 -29.60 24.73 -22.02
CA PRO A 877 -28.85 23.72 -22.76
C PRO A 877 -28.02 24.37 -23.88
N ILE A 878 -26.84 23.80 -24.17
CA ILE A 878 -25.95 24.35 -25.22
C ILE A 878 -26.63 24.41 -26.60
N TYR A 879 -27.55 23.48 -26.89
CA TYR A 879 -28.32 23.48 -28.12
C TYR A 879 -29.13 24.77 -28.32
N SER A 880 -29.78 25.28 -27.27
CA SER A 880 -30.56 26.51 -27.36
C SER A 880 -29.65 27.73 -27.57
N LEU A 881 -28.48 27.75 -26.91
CA LEU A 881 -27.48 28.81 -27.08
C LEU A 881 -26.92 28.84 -28.51
N ALA A 882 -26.58 27.66 -29.05
CA ALA A 882 -26.07 27.55 -30.43
C ALA A 882 -27.11 28.00 -31.46
N ARG A 883 -28.38 27.62 -31.25
CA ARG A 883 -29.49 28.05 -32.12
C ARG A 883 -29.75 29.54 -32.02
N GLU A 884 -29.80 30.11 -30.81
CA GLU A 884 -30.03 31.55 -30.62
C GLU A 884 -28.95 32.38 -31.32
N LEU A 885 -27.68 32.00 -31.17
CA LEU A 885 -26.57 32.66 -31.84
C LEU A 885 -26.68 32.54 -33.37
N ARG A 886 -27.06 31.37 -33.87
CA ARG A 886 -27.26 31.11 -35.30
C ARG A 886 -28.41 31.96 -35.88
N ASP A 887 -29.50 32.08 -35.14
CA ASP A 887 -30.65 32.92 -35.52
C ASP A 887 -30.23 34.39 -35.58
N GLN A 888 -29.47 34.88 -34.59
CA GLN A 888 -28.93 36.25 -34.59
C GLN A 888 -28.00 36.52 -35.79
N LEU A 889 -27.15 35.56 -36.16
CA LEU A 889 -26.29 35.69 -37.35
C LEU A 889 -27.11 35.72 -38.67
N SER A 890 -28.25 35.02 -38.71
CA SER A 890 -29.12 34.96 -39.89
C SER A 890 -29.93 36.24 -40.15
N LEU A 891 -30.12 37.07 -39.10
CA LEU A 891 -30.83 38.36 -39.19
C LEU A 891 -30.01 39.46 -39.88
N SER A 892 -28.76 39.17 -40.30
CA SER A 892 -27.93 40.14 -41.02
C SER A 892 -28.47 40.43 -42.43
N PRO A 893 -28.60 41.71 -42.83
CA PRO A 893 -29.11 42.09 -44.16
C PRO A 893 -28.24 41.56 -45.32
N LYS A 894 -26.95 41.29 -45.07
CA LYS A 894 -26.01 40.72 -46.06
C LYS A 894 -25.94 39.19 -46.06
N PHE A 895 -26.75 38.52 -45.23
CA PHE A 895 -26.72 37.06 -45.08
C PHE A 895 -27.12 36.34 -46.38
N GLN A 896 -28.17 36.81 -47.07
CA GLN A 896 -28.65 36.21 -48.31
C GLN A 896 -27.70 36.43 -49.49
N GLU A 897 -27.10 37.64 -49.62
CA GLU A 897 -26.17 37.99 -50.70
C GLU A 897 -24.89 37.13 -50.71
N ARG A 898 -24.47 36.60 -49.57
CA ARG A 898 -23.23 35.81 -49.43
C ARG A 898 -23.43 34.35 -49.00
N SER A 899 -24.68 33.91 -48.84
CA SER A 899 -25.03 32.51 -48.50
C SER A 899 -24.41 31.46 -49.44
N HIS A 900 -24.11 31.85 -50.69
CA HIS A 900 -23.38 31.03 -51.66
C HIS A 900 -21.88 30.92 -51.36
N CYS A 901 -21.20 31.97 -50.89
CA CYS A 901 -19.77 31.95 -50.55
C CYS A 901 -19.48 31.14 -49.27
N TYR A 902 -20.41 31.13 -48.31
CA TYR A 902 -20.26 30.40 -47.05
C TYR A 902 -20.38 28.88 -47.24
N LYS A 903 -21.23 28.44 -48.18
CA LYS A 903 -21.34 27.02 -48.57
C LYS A 903 -20.11 26.48 -49.32
N GLU A 904 -19.43 27.31 -50.11
CA GLU A 904 -18.29 26.88 -50.94
C GLU A 904 -16.99 26.64 -50.13
N HIS A 905 -16.79 27.34 -49.01
CA HIS A 905 -15.61 27.12 -48.15
C HIS A 905 -15.63 25.77 -47.41
N ALA A 906 -16.80 25.11 -47.29
CA ALA A 906 -16.88 23.74 -46.77
C ALA A 906 -16.31 22.69 -47.76
N SER A 907 -16.24 23.00 -49.06
CA SER A 907 -15.76 22.08 -50.10
C SER A 907 -14.32 22.31 -50.56
N SER A 908 -13.74 23.50 -50.35
CA SER A 908 -12.41 23.83 -50.91
C SER A 908 -11.22 23.46 -50.04
N ILE A 909 -11.41 23.01 -48.79
CA ILE A 909 -10.31 22.41 -47.98
C ILE A 909 -10.16 20.90 -48.26
N THR A 910 -11.16 20.25 -48.85
CA THR A 910 -11.07 18.82 -49.22
C THR A 910 -10.21 18.56 -50.46
N VAL A 911 -9.72 19.60 -51.15
CA VAL A 911 -8.96 19.48 -52.42
C VAL A 911 -7.48 19.87 -52.27
N LEU A 912 -7.03 20.30 -51.08
CA LEU A 912 -5.61 20.58 -50.80
C LEU A 912 -4.96 19.58 -49.84
N ILE A 913 -5.59 18.42 -49.65
CA ILE A 913 -4.93 17.17 -49.23
C ILE A 913 -5.41 16.08 -50.20
N ALA A 914 -4.73 16.00 -51.33
CA ALA A 914 -4.65 14.83 -52.21
C ALA A 914 -3.19 14.63 -52.56
#